data_AF-A0A9R1TE84-F1
#
_entry.id   AF-A0A9R1TE84-F1
#
_cell.length_a   1.000
_cell.length_b   1.000
_cell.length_c   1.000
_cell.angle_alpha   90.00
_cell.angle_beta   90.00
_cell.angle_gamma   90.00
#
_symmetry.space_group_name_H-M   'P 1'
#
loop_
_entity.id
_entity.type
_entity.pdbx_description
1 polymer ?
#
loop_
_entity_poly.entity_id
_entity_poly.type
_entity_poly.pdbx_seq_one_letter_code
_entity_poly.pdbx_strand_id
1 'polypeptide(L)'
;MDISVGNPEREKIRLKEFQRFRRNLKYWAYVSGSWPLQDPHFFYRALPFLIFFSNLYICIQEFRFVVAHITNIGLMTGGFSMGLSFCSVLVKVGFFRLHRVKLIELHAILEAFLKESLADHHQRYLVLEKFATFQRLMTILCICVLFGCGFCIAGPLIFFIVQIKKKVKPLEYILPSPATYPWTTSDGGLIYLLTFIYESYNVVTLGFVTIAVDGLFEFYIFSIIGQFKVLGYRISNLTVEDNPHDVIRQWVKRCVMLKRCSHMLQTTYGPIILWQVISNSMIICMVLFQIMSMTSVTLGRYALTFGYTGTKIIQTYIYSWAGSSLTAESEALTQAAYSCNWQKKEYQRVRTSILIILTQKPLILVAVSCVYISLDMFLMTLNTALSYFFLLQTFDQKASYELTSQVNSQQSRVMGQNLLTSYTSCAKNVKHISIISGIWPSEKPNIFYKSLPYFIISVLLTISCATMNFAYVHIHNINSVMKSMSISLSYLNGIMKVVCYLVYRQELKELNDTITELFKRCQGDDQLLLHTLSRFTLFKVLAILHMCAVFIVLGIYCIMPIIIIIKEYSNGIEPIRYFLPYPAVYPYDVPGGSGLYVLHYAIQGFGCFFLFSTATSIDSIFAIHSSQIIGQLRALSYEMRCFTFRDGYEKYLQELVEIHRKLIRCCKLLEVIHGPIVLSMVVTTAIILCCLIFQISQMATISLKQISFFTLYMSVKLLQTWIYALAGTIITTECDNFRNDVYGTRWENSGKKSAGYHVSIILMQRSIYLKACNYTPISMNLFTGVVLFKFHSKKLFKVHTILVNFHEKSLNDNNLRPLALEKLSGFRILTQILSTCVLFGCVFCIVGPLLFCLSQIRQKVKTLTYILPTPAAYPWHTRDGGYLYALTYIYEAYNVIAIVGQLRVLDYQMRNLKLSDSPMEVVREWVEKFLVLRRCCKVLQRMYGPVSGISIGRYLLIFGYSGTKIMQTYLYSWAGSTLTVESEAVTKSVYSCNWERSNSQRLRTSILIILTQKPLVIVAAGCVYISLDMFLMTLNTAVSYFFLLQTFEEKAS
;
A
#
# COMPACT_ATOMS: atom_id res chain seq x y z
N MET A 1 23.90 34.05 -14.96
CA MET A 1 23.59 32.99 -13.98
C MET A 1 24.53 31.85 -14.25
N ASP A 2 25.64 31.77 -13.52
CA ASP A 2 26.56 30.65 -13.65
C ASP A 2 25.93 29.39 -13.05
N ILE A 3 25.57 28.46 -13.92
CA ILE A 3 25.09 27.14 -13.51
C ILE A 3 26.30 26.42 -12.93
N SER A 4 26.29 26.18 -11.62
CA SER A 4 27.35 25.45 -10.94
C SER A 4 27.55 24.09 -11.61
N VAL A 5 28.66 23.94 -12.35
CA VAL A 5 28.97 22.73 -13.12
C VAL A 5 28.91 21.53 -12.19
N GLY A 6 27.99 20.61 -12.46
CA GLY A 6 27.83 19.39 -11.67
C GLY A 6 29.14 18.59 -11.69
N ASN A 7 29.56 18.08 -10.53
CA ASN A 7 30.87 17.41 -10.35
C ASN A 7 31.24 16.54 -11.58
N PRO A 8 32.29 16.88 -12.35
CA PRO A 8 32.58 16.26 -13.64
C PRO A 8 32.88 14.76 -13.54
N GLU A 9 33.34 14.27 -12.38
CA GLU A 9 33.41 12.84 -12.06
C GLU A 9 32.06 12.14 -12.23
N ARG A 10 31.00 12.75 -11.66
CA ARG A 10 29.64 12.19 -11.65
C ARG A 10 29.01 12.20 -13.04
N GLU A 11 29.33 13.19 -13.86
CA GLU A 11 28.92 13.23 -15.27
C GLU A 11 29.61 12.12 -16.08
N LYS A 12 30.94 11.97 -15.95
CA LYS A 12 31.71 10.89 -16.60
C LYS A 12 31.18 9.50 -16.22
N ILE A 13 30.79 9.29 -14.97
CA ILE A 13 30.15 8.05 -14.50
C ILE A 13 28.81 7.84 -15.21
N ARG A 14 27.90 8.83 -15.19
CA ARG A 14 26.59 8.72 -15.88
C ARG A 14 26.73 8.47 -17.38
N LEU A 15 27.70 9.08 -18.05
CA LEU A 15 27.96 8.84 -19.48
C LEU A 15 28.41 7.40 -19.74
N LYS A 16 29.30 6.84 -18.90
CA LYS A 16 29.71 5.43 -18.97
C LYS A 16 28.53 4.47 -18.70
N GLU A 17 27.66 4.80 -17.73
CA GLU A 17 26.44 4.04 -17.45
C GLU A 17 25.45 4.07 -18.63
N PHE A 18 25.24 5.24 -19.22
CA PHE A 18 24.40 5.41 -20.42
C PHE A 18 24.93 4.62 -21.62
N GLN A 19 26.24 4.68 -21.90
CA GLN A 19 26.87 3.89 -22.96
C GLN A 19 26.71 2.37 -22.71
N ARG A 20 26.86 1.92 -21.46
CA ARG A 20 26.64 0.51 -21.08
C ARG A 20 25.18 0.10 -21.27
N PHE A 21 24.23 0.90 -20.79
CA PHE A 21 22.80 0.65 -20.99
C PHE A 21 22.44 0.55 -22.48
N ARG A 22 22.88 1.52 -23.28
CA ARG A 22 22.65 1.55 -24.73
C ARG A 22 23.24 0.33 -25.44
N ARG A 23 24.45 -0.10 -25.07
CA ARG A 23 25.08 -1.31 -25.63
C ARG A 23 24.27 -2.56 -25.29
N ASN A 24 23.79 -2.69 -24.06
CA ASN A 24 22.97 -3.82 -23.62
C ASN A 24 21.61 -3.83 -24.36
N LEU A 25 20.94 -2.68 -24.48
CA LEU A 25 19.70 -2.56 -25.26
C LEU A 25 19.90 -2.91 -26.74
N LYS A 26 21.00 -2.44 -27.35
CA LYS A 26 21.38 -2.81 -28.71
C LYS A 26 21.61 -4.32 -28.84
N TYR A 27 22.27 -4.96 -27.88
CA TYR A 27 22.47 -6.41 -27.87
C TYR A 27 21.15 -7.17 -27.85
N TRP A 28 20.24 -6.86 -26.90
CA TRP A 28 18.93 -7.52 -26.82
C TRP A 28 18.11 -7.34 -28.11
N ALA A 29 18.07 -6.12 -28.64
CA ALA A 29 17.36 -5.82 -29.88
C ALA A 29 18.00 -6.44 -31.12
N TYR A 30 19.32 -6.67 -31.13
CA TYR A 30 19.99 -7.38 -32.21
C TYR A 30 19.66 -8.88 -32.17
N VAL A 31 19.69 -9.50 -30.99
CA VAL A 31 19.32 -10.91 -30.77
C VAL A 31 17.84 -11.16 -31.07
N SER A 32 16.95 -10.19 -30.85
CA SER A 32 15.53 -10.28 -31.23
C SER A 32 15.22 -9.86 -32.68
N GLY A 33 16.24 -9.53 -33.48
CA GLY A 33 16.09 -9.01 -34.85
C GLY A 33 15.31 -7.68 -34.95
N SER A 34 15.13 -6.98 -33.83
CA SER A 34 14.29 -5.78 -33.69
C SER A 34 15.09 -4.47 -33.80
N TRP A 35 16.43 -4.53 -33.77
CA TRP A 35 17.27 -3.34 -33.94
C TRP A 35 17.18 -2.79 -35.39
N PRO A 36 16.99 -1.48 -35.57
CA PRO A 36 16.90 -0.86 -36.89
C PRO A 36 18.28 -0.71 -37.54
N LEU A 37 18.78 -1.77 -38.17
CA LEU A 37 19.89 -1.67 -39.12
C LEU A 37 19.40 -1.16 -40.48
N GLN A 38 20.19 -0.28 -41.10
CA GLN A 38 19.97 0.23 -42.46
C GLN A 38 20.16 -0.92 -43.47
N ASP A 39 21.37 -1.51 -43.52
CA ASP A 39 21.74 -2.62 -44.41
C ASP A 39 22.08 -3.91 -43.64
N PRO A 40 21.08 -4.72 -43.26
CA PRO A 40 21.30 -5.98 -42.56
C PRO A 40 21.73 -7.11 -43.52
N HIS A 41 22.63 -7.99 -43.05
CA HIS A 41 22.95 -9.27 -43.69
C HIS A 41 21.72 -10.19 -43.79
N PHE A 42 21.77 -11.16 -44.70
CA PHE A 42 20.68 -12.12 -44.97
C PHE A 42 20.13 -12.80 -43.70
N PHE A 43 21.00 -13.36 -42.86
CA PHE A 43 20.61 -14.02 -41.61
C PHE A 43 19.80 -13.11 -40.66
N TYR A 44 20.20 -11.83 -40.54
CA TYR A 44 19.47 -10.86 -39.71
C TYR A 44 18.09 -10.51 -40.31
N ARG A 45 17.93 -10.56 -41.64
CA ARG A 45 16.63 -10.37 -42.29
C ARG A 45 15.69 -11.56 -42.05
N ALA A 46 16.23 -12.78 -41.98
CA ALA A 46 15.48 -14.01 -41.74
C ALA A 46 15.04 -14.19 -40.27
N LEU A 47 15.86 -13.74 -39.32
CA LEU A 47 15.65 -13.95 -37.88
C LEU A 47 14.25 -13.52 -37.36
N PRO A 48 13.71 -12.31 -37.68
CA PRO A 48 12.35 -11.94 -37.29
C PRO A 48 11.26 -12.86 -37.86
N PHE A 49 11.43 -13.39 -39.08
CA PHE A 49 10.47 -14.33 -39.66
C PHE A 49 10.51 -15.67 -38.94
N LEU A 50 11.71 -16.19 -38.63
CA LEU A 50 11.87 -17.43 -37.86
C LEU A 50 11.26 -17.30 -36.46
N ILE A 51 11.50 -16.19 -35.76
CA ILE A 51 10.85 -15.89 -34.48
C ILE A 51 9.33 -15.82 -34.65
N PHE A 52 8.82 -15.13 -35.68
CA PHE A 52 7.39 -14.99 -35.94
C PHE A 52 6.70 -16.34 -36.21
N PHE A 53 7.21 -17.15 -37.13
CA PHE A 53 6.59 -18.45 -37.47
C PHE A 53 6.69 -19.45 -36.31
N SER A 54 7.80 -19.48 -35.57
CA SER A 54 7.94 -20.30 -34.36
C SER A 54 6.93 -19.89 -33.28
N ASN A 55 6.86 -18.59 -32.97
CA ASN A 55 5.92 -18.08 -31.97
C ASN A 55 4.46 -18.23 -32.44
N LEU A 56 4.19 -18.24 -33.76
CA LEU A 56 2.86 -18.48 -34.32
C LEU A 56 2.45 -19.95 -34.13
N TYR A 57 3.35 -20.89 -34.43
CA TYR A 57 3.06 -22.31 -34.28
C TYR A 57 2.79 -22.70 -32.82
N ILE A 58 3.60 -22.25 -31.86
CA ILE A 58 3.35 -22.51 -30.43
C ILE A 58 2.06 -21.81 -29.95
N CYS A 59 1.80 -20.58 -30.40
CA CYS A 59 0.56 -19.87 -30.08
C CYS A 59 -0.70 -20.63 -30.58
N ILE A 60 -0.62 -21.28 -31.75
CA ILE A 60 -1.69 -22.15 -32.24
C ILE A 60 -1.86 -23.39 -31.34
N GLN A 61 -0.77 -24.04 -30.90
CA GLN A 61 -0.87 -25.21 -30.02
C GLN A 61 -1.41 -24.85 -28.62
N GLU A 62 -1.08 -23.67 -28.09
CA GLU A 62 -1.65 -23.12 -26.85
C GLU A 62 -3.15 -22.87 -26.98
N PHE A 63 -3.61 -22.23 -28.07
CA PHE A 63 -5.06 -22.07 -28.28
C PHE A 63 -5.79 -23.40 -28.52
N ARG A 64 -5.15 -24.38 -29.16
CA ARG A 64 -5.69 -25.76 -29.25
C ARG A 64 -5.80 -26.40 -27.86
N PHE A 65 -4.83 -26.22 -26.98
CA PHE A 65 -4.91 -26.67 -25.58
C PHE A 65 -6.07 -26.00 -24.84
N VAL A 66 -6.25 -24.69 -24.98
CA VAL A 66 -7.37 -23.94 -24.41
C VAL A 66 -8.71 -24.51 -24.87
N VAL A 67 -8.88 -24.73 -26.18
CA VAL A 67 -10.12 -25.30 -26.74
C VAL A 67 -10.36 -26.72 -26.21
N ALA A 68 -9.32 -27.56 -26.12
CA ALA A 68 -9.42 -28.91 -25.57
C ALA A 68 -9.81 -28.94 -24.08
N HIS A 69 -9.48 -27.90 -23.31
CA HIS A 69 -9.73 -27.80 -21.87
C HIS A 69 -10.77 -26.73 -21.50
N ILE A 70 -11.62 -26.31 -22.43
CA ILE A 70 -12.60 -25.23 -22.23
C ILE A 70 -13.59 -25.49 -21.07
N THR A 71 -13.80 -26.77 -20.73
CA THR A 71 -14.62 -27.20 -19.58
C THR A 71 -13.93 -27.02 -18.23
N ASN A 72 -12.60 -26.90 -18.19
CA ASN A 72 -11.82 -26.71 -16.97
C ASN A 72 -11.24 -25.28 -16.94
N ILE A 73 -12.00 -24.35 -16.34
CA ILE A 73 -11.69 -22.92 -16.28
C ILE A 73 -10.27 -22.67 -15.71
N GLY A 74 -9.81 -23.48 -14.75
CA GLY A 74 -8.47 -23.37 -14.16
C GLY A 74 -7.33 -23.62 -15.16
N LEU A 75 -7.45 -24.69 -15.96
CA LEU A 75 -6.47 -25.01 -17.01
C LEU A 75 -6.61 -24.10 -18.24
N MET A 76 -7.87 -23.82 -18.64
CA MET A 76 -8.21 -22.93 -19.76
C MET A 76 -7.63 -21.53 -19.56
N THR A 77 -7.84 -20.90 -18.40
CA THR A 77 -7.27 -19.57 -18.10
C THR A 77 -5.75 -19.61 -18.06
N GLY A 78 -5.14 -20.75 -17.67
CA GLY A 78 -3.70 -20.98 -17.70
C GLY A 78 -3.15 -20.79 -19.11
N GLY A 79 -3.56 -21.67 -20.03
CA GLY A 79 -3.13 -21.61 -21.44
C GLY A 79 -3.51 -20.32 -22.14
N PHE A 80 -4.71 -19.77 -21.90
CA PHE A 80 -5.13 -18.52 -22.55
C PHE A 80 -4.25 -17.34 -22.11
N SER A 81 -3.88 -17.28 -20.83
CA SER A 81 -2.99 -16.22 -20.33
C SER A 81 -1.57 -16.30 -20.91
N MET A 82 -1.10 -17.50 -21.28
CA MET A 82 0.21 -17.73 -21.88
C MET A 82 0.17 -17.51 -23.40
N GLY A 83 -0.86 -18.01 -24.09
CA GLY A 83 -1.16 -17.72 -25.49
C GLY A 83 -1.27 -16.22 -25.80
N LEU A 84 -1.94 -15.42 -24.95
CA LEU A 84 -1.97 -13.94 -25.09
C LEU A 84 -0.57 -13.29 -25.03
N SER A 85 0.37 -13.88 -24.28
CA SER A 85 1.76 -13.40 -24.25
C SER A 85 2.52 -13.79 -25.51
N PHE A 86 2.25 -14.95 -26.12
CA PHE A 86 2.79 -15.27 -27.46
C PHE A 86 2.18 -14.41 -28.57
N CYS A 87 0.87 -14.15 -28.57
CA CYS A 87 0.24 -13.15 -29.45
C CYS A 87 0.91 -11.78 -29.33
N SER A 88 1.29 -11.38 -28.10
CA SER A 88 2.01 -10.12 -27.87
C SER A 88 3.38 -10.06 -28.54
N VAL A 89 4.08 -11.19 -28.66
CA VAL A 89 5.33 -11.30 -29.44
C VAL A 89 5.04 -11.14 -30.92
N LEU A 90 4.01 -11.82 -31.45
CA LEU A 90 3.61 -11.74 -32.85
C LEU A 90 3.24 -10.31 -33.28
N VAL A 91 2.45 -9.61 -32.46
CA VAL A 91 2.10 -8.19 -32.67
C VAL A 91 3.36 -7.33 -32.68
N LYS A 92 4.24 -7.47 -31.68
CA LYS A 92 5.50 -6.71 -31.59
C LYS A 92 6.39 -6.91 -32.82
N VAL A 93 6.70 -8.16 -33.17
CA VAL A 93 7.57 -8.50 -34.30
C VAL A 93 6.93 -8.09 -35.64
N GLY A 94 5.63 -8.32 -35.81
CA GLY A 94 4.87 -7.94 -37.00
C GLY A 94 4.89 -6.44 -37.26
N PHE A 95 4.50 -5.61 -36.29
CA PHE A 95 4.49 -4.15 -36.46
C PHE A 95 5.91 -3.57 -36.62
N PHE A 96 6.92 -4.12 -35.93
CA PHE A 96 8.32 -3.74 -36.17
C PHE A 96 8.78 -4.06 -37.59
N ARG A 97 8.32 -5.17 -38.17
CA ARG A 97 8.64 -5.54 -39.55
C ARG A 97 7.93 -4.64 -40.55
N LEU A 98 6.64 -4.41 -40.38
CA LEU A 98 5.80 -3.56 -41.25
C LEU A 98 6.27 -2.10 -41.26
N HIS A 99 6.71 -1.58 -40.12
CA HIS A 99 7.17 -0.19 -39.99
C HIS A 99 8.70 -0.04 -39.92
N ARG A 100 9.46 -1.06 -40.35
CA ARG A 100 10.94 -1.07 -40.32
C ARG A 100 11.57 0.20 -40.91
N VAL A 101 11.06 0.68 -42.05
CA VAL A 101 11.61 1.90 -42.70
C VAL A 101 11.44 3.13 -41.80
N LYS A 102 10.25 3.32 -41.22
CA LYS A 102 9.97 4.40 -40.26
C LYS A 102 10.81 4.27 -38.99
N LEU A 103 11.06 3.05 -38.51
CA LEU A 103 11.93 2.80 -37.35
C LEU A 103 13.40 3.13 -37.63
N ILE A 104 13.91 2.88 -38.84
CA ILE A 104 15.26 3.27 -39.25
C ILE A 104 15.37 4.79 -39.33
N GLU A 105 14.41 5.47 -39.96
CA GLU A 105 14.39 6.94 -40.01
C GLU A 105 14.30 7.56 -38.61
N LEU A 106 13.38 7.07 -37.76
CA LEU A 106 13.23 7.50 -36.37
C LEU A 106 14.53 7.33 -35.57
N HIS A 107 15.18 6.17 -35.68
CA HIS A 107 16.41 5.88 -34.98
C HIS A 107 17.55 6.77 -35.46
N ALA A 108 17.72 6.94 -36.77
CA ALA A 108 18.77 7.77 -37.35
C ALA A 108 18.66 9.25 -36.92
N ILE A 109 17.45 9.82 -36.95
CA ILE A 109 17.20 11.21 -36.55
C ILE A 109 17.50 11.41 -35.04
N LEU A 110 16.93 10.54 -34.18
CA LEU A 110 17.13 10.68 -32.73
C LEU A 110 18.57 10.40 -32.31
N GLU A 111 19.24 9.43 -32.93
CA GLU A 111 20.65 9.14 -32.68
C GLU A 111 21.57 10.29 -33.10
N ALA A 112 21.31 10.93 -34.25
CA ALA A 112 22.08 12.09 -34.70
C ALA A 112 21.97 13.26 -33.70
N PHE A 113 20.74 13.62 -33.30
CA PHE A 113 20.50 14.67 -32.31
C PHE A 113 21.10 14.33 -30.94
N LEU A 114 21.00 13.07 -30.51
CA LEU A 114 21.56 12.61 -29.24
C LEU A 114 23.09 12.65 -29.26
N LYS A 115 23.74 12.24 -30.35
CA LYS A 115 25.19 12.32 -30.53
C LYS A 115 25.69 13.77 -30.51
N GLU A 116 24.99 14.69 -31.18
CA GLU A 116 25.29 16.13 -31.12
C GLU A 116 25.19 16.66 -29.67
N SER A 117 24.08 16.35 -29.00
CA SER A 117 23.81 16.86 -27.64
C SER A 117 24.72 16.26 -26.57
N LEU A 118 25.27 15.07 -26.81
CA LEU A 118 26.28 14.44 -25.93
C LEU A 118 27.71 14.95 -26.21
N ALA A 119 27.96 15.67 -27.30
CA ALA A 119 29.28 16.25 -27.59
C ALA A 119 29.53 17.49 -26.71
N ASP A 120 28.56 18.41 -26.64
CA ASP A 120 28.58 19.59 -25.76
C ASP A 120 28.40 19.19 -24.29
N HIS A 121 29.28 19.71 -23.42
CA HIS A 121 29.28 19.44 -21.97
C HIS A 121 28.01 19.94 -21.25
N HIS A 122 27.48 21.11 -21.61
CA HIS A 122 26.27 21.66 -20.99
C HIS A 122 25.03 20.89 -21.44
N GLN A 123 24.93 20.57 -22.72
CA GLN A 123 23.81 19.79 -23.28
C GLN A 123 23.81 18.34 -22.77
N ARG A 124 25.00 17.73 -22.60
CA ARG A 124 25.15 16.37 -22.06
C ARG A 124 24.53 16.23 -20.67
N TYR A 125 24.77 17.19 -19.78
CA TYR A 125 24.22 17.18 -18.42
C TYR A 125 22.68 17.18 -18.45
N LEU A 126 22.07 18.05 -19.26
CA LEU A 126 20.62 18.17 -19.40
C LEU A 126 19.96 16.89 -19.92
N VAL A 127 20.57 16.27 -20.94
CA VAL A 127 20.09 14.99 -21.51
C VAL A 127 20.20 13.85 -20.48
N LEU A 128 21.31 13.76 -19.75
CA LEU A 128 21.55 12.68 -18.77
C LEU A 128 20.90 12.92 -17.40
N GLU A 129 20.14 14.00 -17.21
CA GLU A 129 19.56 14.36 -15.92
C GLU A 129 18.58 13.29 -15.41
N LYS A 130 17.59 12.91 -16.26
CA LYS A 130 16.55 11.91 -15.92
C LYS A 130 16.98 10.45 -16.13
N PHE A 131 18.12 10.20 -16.77
CA PHE A 131 18.56 8.86 -17.21
C PHE A 131 18.49 7.78 -16.11
N ALA A 132 18.85 8.12 -14.86
CA ALA A 132 18.84 7.17 -13.75
C ALA A 132 17.44 6.57 -13.44
N THR A 133 16.35 7.30 -13.73
CA THR A 133 14.99 6.77 -13.55
C THR A 133 14.64 5.78 -14.66
N PHE A 134 14.92 6.15 -15.92
CA PHE A 134 14.74 5.29 -17.10
C PHE A 134 15.50 3.96 -16.94
N GLN A 135 16.79 4.05 -16.60
CA GLN A 135 17.63 2.87 -16.39
C GLN A 135 17.08 1.93 -15.30
N ARG A 136 16.53 2.47 -14.19
CA ARG A 136 15.96 1.66 -13.11
C ARG A 136 14.72 0.90 -13.56
N LEU A 137 13.79 1.56 -14.25
CA LEU A 137 12.56 0.92 -14.74
C LEU A 137 12.88 -0.22 -15.71
N MET A 138 13.75 0.03 -16.68
CA MET A 138 14.23 -1.00 -17.61
C MET A 138 14.99 -2.14 -16.94
N THR A 139 15.82 -1.86 -15.92
CA THR A 139 16.54 -2.90 -15.18
C THR A 139 15.57 -3.80 -14.41
N ILE A 140 14.54 -3.22 -13.78
CA ILE A 140 13.49 -3.96 -13.08
C ILE A 140 12.72 -4.85 -14.06
N LEU A 141 12.25 -4.31 -15.19
CA LEU A 141 11.55 -5.09 -16.23
C LEU A 141 12.42 -6.27 -16.72
N CYS A 142 13.70 -6.01 -17.02
CA CYS A 142 14.65 -7.03 -17.46
C CYS A 142 14.83 -8.16 -16.45
N ILE A 143 15.02 -7.84 -15.16
CA ILE A 143 15.14 -8.84 -14.08
C ILE A 143 13.86 -9.66 -13.96
N CYS A 144 12.69 -9.02 -13.96
CA CYS A 144 11.40 -9.71 -13.86
C CYS A 144 11.14 -10.66 -15.03
N VAL A 145 11.41 -10.22 -16.27
CA VAL A 145 11.25 -11.05 -17.48
C VAL A 145 12.23 -12.23 -17.47
N LEU A 146 13.52 -12.00 -17.18
CA LEU A 146 14.52 -13.07 -17.15
C LEU A 146 14.22 -14.10 -16.05
N PHE A 147 13.77 -13.66 -14.87
CA PHE A 147 13.35 -14.55 -13.79
C PHE A 147 12.13 -15.38 -14.18
N GLY A 148 11.14 -14.77 -14.85
CA GLY A 148 9.96 -15.47 -15.36
C GLY A 148 10.31 -16.56 -16.38
N CYS A 149 11.05 -16.21 -17.43
CA CYS A 149 11.52 -17.16 -18.45
C CYS A 149 12.35 -18.30 -17.83
N GLY A 150 13.29 -17.95 -16.92
CA GLY A 150 14.12 -18.93 -16.23
C GLY A 150 13.31 -19.90 -15.37
N PHE A 151 12.28 -19.43 -14.66
CA PHE A 151 11.43 -20.30 -13.86
C PHE A 151 10.56 -21.22 -14.74
N CYS A 152 9.98 -20.72 -15.84
CA CYS A 152 9.20 -21.54 -16.77
C CYS A 152 9.99 -22.73 -17.32
N ILE A 153 11.28 -22.55 -17.61
CA ILE A 153 12.17 -23.62 -18.11
C ILE A 153 12.66 -24.51 -16.96
N ALA A 154 13.02 -23.94 -15.82
CA ALA A 154 13.55 -24.70 -14.67
C ALA A 154 12.48 -25.52 -13.94
N GLY A 155 11.22 -25.10 -13.94
CA GLY A 155 10.12 -25.75 -13.23
C GLY A 155 9.93 -27.23 -13.60
N PRO A 156 9.75 -27.58 -14.88
CA PRO A 156 9.66 -28.97 -15.33
C PRO A 156 10.93 -29.77 -15.04
N LEU A 157 12.12 -29.18 -15.21
CA LEU A 157 13.40 -29.85 -14.92
C LEU A 157 13.54 -30.20 -13.43
N ILE A 158 13.18 -29.28 -12.53
CA ILE A 158 13.17 -29.52 -11.08
C ILE A 158 12.15 -30.60 -10.73
N PHE A 159 10.96 -30.56 -11.32
CA PHE A 159 9.92 -31.59 -11.12
C PHE A 159 10.42 -32.98 -11.53
N PHE A 160 11.01 -33.11 -12.71
CA PHE A 160 11.63 -34.33 -13.22
C PHE A 160 12.74 -34.87 -12.29
N ILE A 161 13.68 -34.00 -11.86
CA ILE A 161 14.74 -34.35 -10.91
C ILE A 161 14.16 -34.84 -9.56
N VAL A 162 13.08 -34.20 -9.08
CA VAL A 162 12.39 -34.60 -7.84
C VAL A 162 11.70 -35.96 -8.00
N GLN A 163 11.06 -36.25 -9.14
CA GLN A 163 10.46 -37.56 -9.39
C GLN A 163 11.50 -38.68 -9.41
N ILE A 164 12.64 -38.47 -10.09
CA ILE A 164 13.77 -39.41 -10.10
C ILE A 164 14.28 -39.67 -8.69
N LYS A 165 14.53 -38.60 -7.90
CA LYS A 165 14.98 -38.74 -6.50
C LYS A 165 13.96 -39.47 -5.61
N LYS A 166 12.67 -39.31 -5.88
CA LYS A 166 11.58 -39.99 -5.16
C LYS A 166 11.24 -41.39 -5.72
N LYS A 167 11.94 -41.85 -6.77
CA LYS A 167 11.70 -43.14 -7.45
C LYS A 167 10.23 -43.36 -7.88
N VAL A 168 9.54 -42.27 -8.26
CA VAL A 168 8.15 -42.36 -8.72
C VAL A 168 8.10 -43.06 -10.08
N LYS A 169 7.18 -44.01 -10.23
CA LYS A 169 6.88 -44.70 -11.50
C LYS A 169 5.35 -44.76 -11.69
N PRO A 170 4.80 -44.48 -12.88
CA PRO A 170 5.49 -43.93 -14.06
C PRO A 170 6.03 -42.51 -13.83
N LEU A 171 6.96 -42.07 -14.67
CA LEU A 171 7.45 -40.68 -14.68
C LEU A 171 6.49 -39.81 -15.49
N GLU A 172 6.18 -38.61 -15.00
CA GLU A 172 5.35 -37.64 -15.72
C GLU A 172 6.21 -36.56 -16.36
N TYR A 173 6.19 -36.49 -17.70
CA TYR A 173 6.96 -35.55 -18.49
C TYR A 173 6.18 -34.24 -18.70
N ILE A 174 6.48 -33.23 -17.89
CA ILE A 174 5.88 -31.89 -18.00
C ILE A 174 6.68 -31.03 -19.00
N LEU A 175 5.99 -30.17 -19.75
CA LEU A 175 6.55 -29.20 -20.70
C LEU A 175 6.54 -27.77 -20.11
N PRO A 176 7.43 -26.85 -20.56
CA PRO A 176 7.46 -25.45 -20.14
C PRO A 176 6.16 -24.66 -20.33
N SER A 177 5.34 -24.98 -21.35
CA SER A 177 4.04 -24.36 -21.60
C SER A 177 2.91 -25.38 -21.79
N PRO A 178 1.64 -25.01 -21.52
CA PRO A 178 0.50 -25.89 -21.69
C PRO A 178 0.04 -25.92 -23.16
N ALA A 179 0.78 -26.64 -24.01
CA ALA A 179 0.51 -26.79 -25.43
C ALA A 179 0.08 -28.24 -25.80
N THR A 180 -0.85 -28.38 -26.76
CA THR A 180 -1.27 -29.69 -27.28
C THR A 180 -0.69 -29.95 -28.67
N TYR A 181 0.29 -30.87 -28.75
CA TYR A 181 0.94 -31.27 -29.99
C TYR A 181 0.23 -32.46 -30.67
N PRO A 182 0.40 -32.67 -31.99
CA PRO A 182 -0.16 -33.81 -32.71
C PRO A 182 0.64 -35.12 -32.53
N TRP A 183 1.73 -35.12 -31.76
CA TRP A 183 2.54 -36.30 -31.42
C TRP A 183 2.51 -36.56 -29.91
N THR A 184 2.74 -37.81 -29.50
CA THR A 184 2.81 -38.19 -28.08
C THR A 184 4.12 -37.70 -27.44
N THR A 185 4.00 -37.11 -26.25
CA THR A 185 5.13 -36.61 -25.44
C THR A 185 5.33 -37.41 -24.15
N SER A 186 4.49 -38.43 -23.91
CA SER A 186 4.45 -39.30 -22.73
C SER A 186 5.69 -40.18 -22.54
N ASP A 187 6.42 -40.47 -23.62
CA ASP A 187 7.32 -41.61 -23.66
C ASP A 187 8.77 -41.24 -23.30
N GLY A 188 9.03 -39.96 -22.96
CA GLY A 188 10.34 -39.46 -22.52
C GLY A 188 11.47 -39.48 -23.56
N GLY A 189 11.21 -39.95 -24.78
CA GLY A 189 12.19 -40.11 -25.85
C GLY A 189 12.60 -38.81 -26.56
N LEU A 190 13.29 -38.96 -27.69
CA LEU A 190 13.83 -37.84 -28.48
C LEU A 190 12.78 -36.78 -28.85
N ILE A 191 11.53 -37.18 -29.11
CA ILE A 191 10.42 -36.27 -29.45
C ILE A 191 10.09 -35.32 -28.28
N TYR A 192 10.10 -35.80 -27.04
CA TYR A 192 9.91 -34.95 -25.85
C TYR A 192 11.08 -33.96 -25.72
N LEU A 193 12.32 -34.42 -25.87
CA LEU A 193 13.51 -33.56 -25.78
C LEU A 193 13.49 -32.44 -26.84
N LEU A 194 13.16 -32.77 -28.09
CA LEU A 194 13.03 -31.80 -29.18
C LEU A 194 11.90 -30.79 -28.90
N THR A 195 10.75 -31.25 -28.40
CA THR A 195 9.63 -30.39 -28.01
C THR A 195 10.01 -29.45 -26.85
N PHE A 196 10.70 -29.97 -25.83
CA PHE A 196 11.18 -29.18 -24.68
C PHE A 196 12.18 -28.09 -25.11
N ILE A 197 13.13 -28.42 -26.00
CA ILE A 197 14.08 -27.46 -26.57
C ILE A 197 13.34 -26.39 -27.37
N TYR A 198 12.36 -26.80 -28.18
CA TYR A 198 11.54 -25.90 -28.99
C TYR A 198 10.73 -24.91 -28.12
N GLU A 199 10.06 -25.37 -27.06
CA GLU A 199 9.35 -24.48 -26.14
C GLU A 199 10.29 -23.55 -25.37
N SER A 200 11.40 -24.08 -24.87
CA SER A 200 12.44 -23.30 -24.18
C SER A 200 12.98 -22.18 -25.07
N TYR A 201 13.22 -22.47 -26.35
CA TYR A 201 13.59 -21.47 -27.36
C TYR A 201 12.52 -20.39 -27.50
N ASN A 202 11.24 -20.76 -27.67
CA ASN A 202 10.15 -19.79 -27.80
C ASN A 202 10.01 -18.90 -26.55
N VAL A 203 10.07 -19.47 -25.34
CA VAL A 203 10.04 -18.73 -24.06
C VAL A 203 11.21 -17.73 -23.94
N VAL A 204 12.41 -18.11 -24.40
CA VAL A 204 13.57 -17.19 -24.44
C VAL A 204 13.38 -16.09 -25.48
N THR A 205 12.87 -16.40 -26.68
CA THR A 205 12.59 -15.36 -27.70
C THR A 205 11.54 -14.35 -27.23
N LEU A 206 10.52 -14.80 -26.50
CA LEU A 206 9.49 -13.97 -25.89
C LEU A 206 10.09 -12.97 -24.88
N GLY A 207 11.05 -13.44 -24.07
CA GLY A 207 11.79 -12.59 -23.14
C GLY A 207 12.62 -11.53 -23.86
N PHE A 208 13.41 -11.92 -24.86
CA PHE A 208 14.26 -10.98 -25.61
C PHE A 208 13.46 -9.96 -26.42
N VAL A 209 12.42 -10.38 -27.16
CA VAL A 209 11.53 -9.45 -27.89
C VAL A 209 10.86 -8.48 -26.92
N THR A 210 10.47 -8.94 -25.72
CA THR A 210 9.85 -8.06 -24.73
C THR A 210 10.80 -6.98 -24.22
N ILE A 211 11.99 -7.37 -23.76
CA ILE A 211 13.02 -6.44 -23.26
C ILE A 211 13.48 -5.48 -24.38
N ALA A 212 13.67 -5.98 -25.60
CA ALA A 212 14.12 -5.19 -26.74
C ALA A 212 13.09 -4.14 -27.19
N VAL A 213 11.85 -4.56 -27.47
CA VAL A 213 10.83 -3.69 -28.07
C VAL A 213 10.37 -2.61 -27.09
N ASP A 214 10.13 -3.00 -25.84
CA ASP A 214 9.69 -2.07 -24.79
C ASP A 214 10.86 -1.15 -24.37
N GLY A 215 12.09 -1.66 -24.34
CA GLY A 215 13.30 -0.87 -24.11
C GLY A 215 13.61 0.15 -25.20
N LEU A 216 13.37 -0.21 -26.47
CA LEU A 216 13.48 0.74 -27.58
C LEU A 216 12.44 1.86 -27.48
N PHE A 217 11.21 1.57 -27.04
CA PHE A 217 10.20 2.61 -26.82
C PHE A 217 10.67 3.63 -25.79
N GLU A 218 11.07 3.16 -24.62
CA GLU A 218 11.52 4.03 -23.52
C GLU A 218 12.78 4.81 -23.91
N PHE A 219 13.69 4.21 -24.69
CA PHE A 219 14.88 4.89 -25.24
C PHE A 219 14.53 6.00 -26.24
N TYR A 220 13.56 5.80 -27.12
CA TYR A 220 13.11 6.86 -28.04
C TYR A 220 12.42 8.00 -27.30
N ILE A 221 11.58 7.69 -26.32
CA ILE A 221 10.95 8.70 -25.45
C ILE A 221 12.00 9.50 -24.66
N PHE A 222 12.96 8.81 -24.03
CA PHE A 222 14.10 9.43 -23.35
C PHE A 222 14.88 10.38 -24.28
N SER A 223 15.13 9.95 -25.51
CA SER A 223 15.84 10.75 -26.52
C SER A 223 15.07 12.03 -26.88
N ILE A 224 13.75 11.94 -27.09
CA ILE A 224 12.90 13.10 -27.40
C ILE A 224 12.84 14.07 -26.19
N ILE A 225 12.69 13.55 -24.96
CA ILE A 225 12.72 14.34 -23.72
C ILE A 225 14.06 15.08 -23.58
N GLY A 226 15.18 14.40 -23.81
CA GLY A 226 16.51 15.02 -23.80
C GLY A 226 16.62 16.17 -24.81
N GLN A 227 16.04 16.01 -26.01
CA GLN A 227 16.01 17.08 -27.01
C GLN A 227 15.10 18.25 -26.61
N PHE A 228 13.94 18.02 -25.99
CA PHE A 228 13.11 19.10 -25.46
C PHE A 228 13.85 19.91 -24.37
N LYS A 229 14.63 19.25 -23.49
CA LYS A 229 15.47 19.97 -22.52
C LYS A 229 16.54 20.83 -23.17
N VAL A 230 17.25 20.30 -24.17
CA VAL A 230 18.26 21.05 -24.93
C VAL A 230 17.63 22.24 -25.66
N LEU A 231 16.45 22.06 -26.26
CA LEU A 231 15.71 23.14 -26.93
C LEU A 231 15.18 24.19 -25.95
N GLY A 232 14.76 23.79 -24.75
CA GLY A 232 14.35 24.69 -23.67
C GLY A 232 15.52 25.54 -23.17
N TYR A 233 16.69 24.94 -22.98
CA TYR A 233 17.93 25.64 -22.61
C TYR A 233 18.39 26.62 -23.71
N ARG A 234 18.38 26.20 -24.98
CA ARG A 234 18.79 27.07 -26.10
C ARG A 234 17.86 28.28 -26.28
N ILE A 235 16.55 28.14 -26.04
CA ILE A 235 15.62 29.28 -26.17
C ILE A 235 15.61 30.20 -24.93
N SER A 236 15.86 29.68 -23.72
CA SER A 236 15.98 30.52 -22.53
C SER A 236 17.26 31.37 -22.54
N ASN A 237 18.35 30.85 -23.12
CA ASN A 237 19.66 31.49 -23.21
C ASN A 237 19.98 32.08 -24.59
N LEU A 238 18.98 32.63 -25.29
CA LEU A 238 19.22 33.46 -26.49
C LEU A 238 20.14 34.64 -26.13
N THR A 239 21.31 34.71 -26.78
CA THR A 239 22.22 35.86 -26.67
C THR A 239 21.81 36.98 -27.64
N VAL A 240 22.54 38.10 -27.65
CA VAL A 240 22.38 39.20 -28.62
C VAL A 240 23.38 39.08 -29.77
N GLU A 241 24.43 38.27 -29.59
CA GLU A 241 25.50 38.02 -30.57
C GLU A 241 25.07 36.98 -31.62
N ASP A 242 24.19 36.04 -31.25
CA ASP A 242 23.52 35.12 -32.18
C ASP A 242 22.51 35.86 -33.06
N ASN A 243 22.47 35.60 -34.38
CA ASN A 243 21.36 36.05 -35.22
C ASN A 243 20.05 35.35 -34.77
N PRO A 244 19.10 36.05 -34.13
CA PRO A 244 18.00 35.40 -33.43
C PRO A 244 17.02 34.72 -34.40
N HIS A 245 16.96 35.19 -35.65
CA HIS A 245 16.17 34.53 -36.70
C HIS A 245 16.70 33.15 -37.04
N ASP A 246 18.02 32.96 -37.13
CA ASP A 246 18.60 31.66 -37.49
C ASP A 246 18.51 30.67 -36.32
N VAL A 247 18.70 31.12 -35.08
CA VAL A 247 18.49 30.28 -33.89
C VAL A 247 17.05 29.79 -33.81
N ILE A 248 16.06 30.69 -33.97
CA ILE A 248 14.64 30.32 -33.94
C ILE A 248 14.26 29.45 -35.14
N ARG A 249 14.81 29.72 -36.34
CA ARG A 249 14.63 28.86 -37.52
C ARG A 249 15.17 27.44 -37.29
N GLN A 250 16.34 27.30 -36.67
CA GLN A 250 16.89 25.99 -36.30
C GLN A 250 16.06 25.30 -35.20
N TRP A 251 15.61 26.05 -34.20
CA TRP A 251 14.76 25.55 -33.11
C TRP A 251 13.44 25.01 -33.65
N VAL A 252 12.73 25.78 -34.50
CA VAL A 252 11.46 25.36 -35.13
C VAL A 252 11.68 24.13 -36.00
N LYS A 253 12.75 24.09 -36.82
CA LYS A 253 13.11 22.89 -37.59
C LYS A 253 13.27 21.65 -36.69
N ARG A 254 13.97 21.77 -35.55
CA ARG A 254 14.13 20.65 -34.59
C ARG A 254 12.80 20.25 -33.95
N CYS A 255 11.97 21.20 -33.49
CA CYS A 255 10.64 20.91 -32.94
C CYS A 255 9.72 20.20 -33.95
N VAL A 256 9.72 20.61 -35.22
CA VAL A 256 8.98 19.94 -36.30
C VAL A 256 9.48 18.50 -36.51
N MET A 257 10.81 18.29 -36.52
CA MET A 257 11.40 16.96 -36.64
C MET A 257 11.07 16.08 -35.43
N LEU A 258 11.09 16.60 -34.20
CA LEU A 258 10.69 15.84 -33.00
C LEU A 258 9.20 15.48 -33.03
N LYS A 259 8.33 16.41 -33.46
CA LYS A 259 6.89 16.13 -33.66
C LYS A 259 6.68 15.03 -34.71
N ARG A 260 7.47 15.01 -35.78
CA ARG A 260 7.51 13.93 -36.80
C ARG A 260 7.99 12.61 -36.19
N CYS A 261 9.06 12.62 -35.39
CA CYS A 261 9.53 11.43 -34.64
C CYS A 261 8.43 10.86 -33.75
N SER A 262 7.72 11.69 -33.00
CA SER A 262 6.61 11.27 -32.14
C SER A 262 5.42 10.72 -32.93
N HIS A 263 5.13 11.26 -34.12
CA HIS A 263 4.11 10.70 -35.01
C HIS A 263 4.53 9.33 -35.60
N MET A 264 5.81 9.14 -35.96
CA MET A 264 6.35 7.83 -36.34
C MET A 264 6.27 6.82 -35.18
N LEU A 265 6.54 7.27 -33.95
CA LEU A 265 6.42 6.47 -32.74
C LEU A 265 4.95 6.08 -32.46
N GLN A 266 4.00 7.03 -32.53
CA GLN A 266 2.56 6.77 -32.41
C GLN A 266 2.07 5.77 -33.47
N THR A 267 2.49 5.94 -34.73
CA THR A 267 2.10 5.02 -35.82
C THR A 267 2.60 3.60 -35.56
N THR A 268 3.83 3.46 -35.06
CA THR A 268 4.47 2.14 -34.89
C THR A 268 4.05 1.45 -33.60
N TYR A 269 4.03 2.19 -32.49
CA TYR A 269 3.75 1.65 -31.15
C TYR A 269 2.31 1.81 -30.71
N GLY A 270 1.50 2.67 -31.33
CA GLY A 270 0.09 2.83 -30.97
C GLY A 270 -0.69 1.50 -30.97
N PRO A 271 -0.65 0.72 -32.07
CA PRO A 271 -1.27 -0.61 -32.10
C PRO A 271 -0.68 -1.59 -31.09
N ILE A 272 0.64 -1.56 -30.89
CA ILE A 272 1.35 -2.41 -29.90
C ILE A 272 0.87 -2.08 -28.48
N ILE A 273 0.79 -0.80 -28.11
CA ILE A 273 0.37 -0.33 -26.79
C ILE A 273 -1.10 -0.63 -26.54
N LEU A 274 -1.97 -0.42 -27.55
CA LEU A 274 -3.37 -0.81 -27.46
C LEU A 274 -3.53 -2.31 -27.20
N TRP A 275 -2.80 -3.14 -27.94
CA TRP A 275 -2.76 -4.59 -27.69
C TRP A 275 -2.22 -4.93 -26.30
N GLN A 276 -1.16 -4.27 -25.82
CA GLN A 276 -0.64 -4.46 -24.46
C GLN A 276 -1.66 -4.09 -23.37
N VAL A 277 -2.39 -2.98 -23.52
CA VAL A 277 -3.45 -2.58 -22.57
C VAL A 277 -4.55 -3.66 -22.51
N ILE A 278 -5.01 -4.15 -23.66
CA ILE A 278 -6.05 -5.18 -23.76
C ILE A 278 -5.56 -6.52 -23.18
N SER A 279 -4.43 -7.03 -23.67
CA SER A 279 -3.86 -8.32 -23.25
C SER A 279 -3.40 -8.33 -21.80
N ASN A 280 -2.75 -7.27 -21.29
CA ASN A 280 -2.34 -7.20 -19.89
C ASN A 280 -3.55 -7.09 -18.96
N SER A 281 -4.64 -6.41 -19.38
CA SER A 281 -5.90 -6.41 -18.62
C SER A 281 -6.48 -7.82 -18.47
N MET A 282 -6.53 -8.59 -19.56
CA MET A 282 -7.02 -9.98 -19.56
C MET A 282 -6.09 -10.92 -18.77
N ILE A 283 -4.77 -10.81 -18.95
CA ILE A 283 -3.80 -11.65 -18.23
C ILE A 283 -3.88 -11.38 -16.72
N ILE A 284 -3.87 -10.12 -16.26
CA ILE A 284 -3.98 -9.79 -14.83
C ILE A 284 -5.30 -10.33 -14.26
N CYS A 285 -6.41 -10.17 -14.99
CA CYS A 285 -7.73 -10.71 -14.64
C CYS A 285 -7.70 -12.24 -14.44
N MET A 286 -7.21 -13.00 -15.43
CA MET A 286 -7.17 -14.46 -15.41
C MET A 286 -6.22 -15.02 -14.37
N VAL A 287 -5.08 -14.36 -14.17
CA VAL A 287 -4.09 -14.77 -13.16
C VAL A 287 -4.59 -14.48 -11.74
N LEU A 288 -5.31 -13.37 -11.52
CA LEU A 288 -6.03 -13.13 -10.26
C LEU A 288 -7.11 -14.19 -9.99
N PHE A 289 -7.84 -14.64 -11.02
CA PHE A 289 -8.81 -15.73 -10.90
C PHE A 289 -8.13 -17.04 -10.44
N GLN A 290 -7.02 -17.43 -11.07
CA GLN A 290 -6.24 -18.62 -10.69
C GLN A 290 -5.72 -18.58 -9.25
N ILE A 291 -5.28 -17.41 -8.77
CA ILE A 291 -4.84 -17.25 -7.37
C ILE A 291 -6.00 -17.56 -6.40
N MET A 292 -7.22 -17.16 -6.75
CA MET A 292 -8.39 -17.31 -5.89
C MET A 292 -9.05 -18.70 -5.99
N SER A 293 -8.88 -19.40 -7.11
CA SER A 293 -9.49 -20.72 -7.35
C SER A 293 -8.66 -21.92 -6.81
N MET A 294 -7.45 -21.69 -6.29
CA MET A 294 -6.56 -22.78 -5.82
C MET A 294 -6.80 -23.18 -4.36
N THR A 295 -7.22 -24.43 -4.14
CA THR A 295 -7.59 -24.98 -2.82
C THR A 295 -6.45 -25.69 -2.07
N SER A 296 -5.37 -26.07 -2.74
CA SER A 296 -4.15 -26.65 -2.14
C SER A 296 -2.92 -26.16 -2.89
N VAL A 297 -1.85 -25.76 -2.19
CA VAL A 297 -0.81 -24.93 -2.83
C VAL A 297 0.63 -25.28 -2.43
N THR A 298 1.50 -25.31 -3.44
CA THR A 298 2.97 -25.39 -3.32
C THR A 298 3.56 -23.99 -3.51
N LEU A 299 4.51 -23.59 -2.64
CA LEU A 299 5.13 -22.25 -2.62
C LEU A 299 5.64 -21.77 -4.00
N GLY A 300 6.19 -22.67 -4.82
CA GLY A 300 6.71 -22.35 -6.15
C GLY A 300 5.65 -21.86 -7.15
N ARG A 301 4.40 -22.34 -7.08
CA ARG A 301 3.32 -21.86 -7.97
C ARG A 301 2.93 -20.42 -7.61
N TYR A 302 2.80 -20.10 -6.33
CA TYR A 302 2.55 -18.72 -5.88
C TYR A 302 3.62 -17.74 -6.39
N ALA A 303 4.90 -18.10 -6.29
CA ALA A 303 6.01 -17.26 -6.74
C ALA A 303 5.95 -16.97 -8.26
N LEU A 304 5.66 -17.98 -9.08
CA LEU A 304 5.44 -17.85 -10.53
C LEU A 304 4.28 -16.89 -10.84
N THR A 305 3.10 -17.20 -10.31
CA THR A 305 1.85 -16.52 -10.61
C THR A 305 1.90 -15.04 -10.20
N PHE A 306 2.53 -14.74 -9.06
CA PHE A 306 2.78 -13.37 -8.60
C PHE A 306 3.85 -12.65 -9.44
N GLY A 307 4.97 -13.31 -9.77
CA GLY A 307 6.04 -12.75 -10.60
C GLY A 307 5.58 -12.40 -12.02
N TYR A 308 4.78 -13.28 -12.64
CA TYR A 308 4.18 -13.04 -13.96
C TYR A 308 3.24 -11.83 -13.95
N THR A 309 2.35 -11.74 -12.95
CA THR A 309 1.46 -10.58 -12.75
C THR A 309 2.26 -9.29 -12.55
N GLY A 310 3.27 -9.31 -11.67
CA GLY A 310 4.12 -8.16 -11.40
C GLY A 310 4.83 -7.65 -12.65
N THR A 311 5.35 -8.55 -13.49
CA THR A 311 5.99 -8.22 -14.77
C THR A 311 5.05 -7.45 -15.69
N LYS A 312 3.79 -7.92 -15.83
CA LYS A 312 2.76 -7.30 -16.66
C LYS A 312 2.34 -5.92 -16.16
N ILE A 313 2.25 -5.73 -14.84
CA ILE A 313 1.97 -4.43 -14.22
C ILE A 313 3.11 -3.43 -14.48
N ILE A 314 4.36 -3.85 -14.28
CA ILE A 314 5.56 -3.03 -14.53
C ILE A 314 5.66 -2.64 -16.00
N GLN A 315 5.39 -3.58 -16.91
CA GLN A 315 5.37 -3.34 -18.36
C GLN A 315 4.37 -2.25 -18.75
N THR A 316 3.12 -2.31 -18.25
CA THR A 316 2.11 -1.27 -18.51
C THR A 316 2.48 0.07 -17.87
N TYR A 317 3.07 0.07 -16.67
CA TYR A 317 3.53 1.28 -15.99
C TYR A 317 4.62 2.02 -16.78
N ILE A 318 5.57 1.29 -17.38
CA ILE A 318 6.65 1.88 -18.19
C ILE A 318 6.09 2.70 -19.35
N TYR A 319 5.15 2.13 -20.11
CA TYR A 319 4.50 2.83 -21.23
C TYR A 319 3.77 4.11 -20.78
N SER A 320 3.01 4.05 -19.67
CA SER A 320 2.22 5.18 -19.16
C SER A 320 3.07 6.29 -18.54
N TRP A 321 4.14 5.93 -17.82
CA TRP A 321 5.08 6.87 -17.21
C TRP A 321 5.92 7.59 -18.27
N ALA A 322 6.38 6.87 -19.29
CA ALA A 322 7.15 7.43 -20.40
C ALA A 322 6.32 8.47 -21.18
N GLY A 323 5.07 8.15 -21.53
CA GLY A 323 4.17 9.10 -22.20
C GLY A 323 3.85 10.34 -21.36
N SER A 324 3.54 10.17 -20.07
CA SER A 324 3.30 11.30 -19.14
C SER A 324 4.53 12.19 -18.97
N SER A 325 5.72 11.57 -18.91
CA SER A 325 6.99 12.29 -18.80
C SER A 325 7.31 13.10 -20.06
N LEU A 326 6.87 12.64 -21.24
CA LEU A 326 7.04 13.37 -22.49
C LEU A 326 6.08 14.57 -22.58
N THR A 327 4.82 14.40 -22.19
CA THR A 327 3.84 15.51 -22.13
C THR A 327 4.35 16.63 -21.22
N ALA A 328 4.77 16.30 -19.99
CA ALA A 328 5.26 17.29 -19.03
C ALA A 328 6.52 18.05 -19.51
N GLU A 329 7.42 17.38 -20.23
CA GLU A 329 8.62 18.03 -20.81
C GLU A 329 8.28 18.87 -22.05
N SER A 330 7.24 18.50 -22.80
CA SER A 330 6.70 19.34 -23.87
C SER A 330 6.02 20.61 -23.35
N GLU A 331 5.36 20.54 -22.19
CA GLU A 331 4.79 21.72 -21.52
C GLU A 331 5.90 22.62 -20.97
N ALA A 332 6.93 22.03 -20.34
CA ALA A 332 8.11 22.74 -19.86
C ALA A 332 8.86 23.45 -21.00
N LEU A 333 8.89 22.89 -22.21
CA LEU A 333 9.46 23.55 -23.39
C LEU A 333 8.70 24.83 -23.77
N THR A 334 7.37 24.82 -23.72
CA THR A 334 6.55 26.03 -23.95
C THR A 334 6.77 27.06 -22.83
N GLN A 335 6.91 26.63 -21.58
CA GLN A 335 7.26 27.52 -20.46
C GLN A 335 8.67 28.12 -20.61
N ALA A 336 9.65 27.35 -21.09
CA ALA A 336 10.99 27.86 -21.40
C ALA A 336 10.95 28.91 -22.53
N ALA A 337 10.19 28.63 -23.59
CA ALA A 337 9.96 29.58 -24.69
C ALA A 337 9.23 30.85 -24.23
N TYR A 338 8.32 30.75 -23.25
CA TYR A 338 7.74 31.92 -22.58
C TYR A 338 8.83 32.69 -21.86
N SER A 339 9.53 32.03 -20.92
CA SER A 339 10.53 32.63 -20.02
C SER A 339 11.71 33.36 -20.69
N CYS A 340 11.94 33.15 -21.99
CA CYS A 340 12.95 33.89 -22.73
C CYS A 340 12.65 35.41 -22.76
N ASN A 341 13.65 36.23 -23.04
CA ASN A 341 13.55 37.69 -22.87
C ASN A 341 12.96 38.41 -24.10
N TRP A 342 11.94 37.81 -24.72
CA TRP A 342 11.33 38.23 -25.99
C TRP A 342 10.68 39.62 -25.96
N GLN A 343 10.52 40.22 -24.77
CA GLN A 343 10.01 41.58 -24.60
C GLN A 343 11.05 42.66 -24.96
N LYS A 344 12.35 42.34 -24.96
CA LYS A 344 13.41 43.32 -25.27
C LYS A 344 13.35 43.78 -26.72
N LYS A 345 13.69 45.06 -26.95
CA LYS A 345 13.67 45.72 -28.27
C LYS A 345 14.51 44.99 -29.33
N GLU A 346 15.61 44.37 -28.91
CA GLU A 346 16.51 43.52 -29.73
C GLU A 346 15.77 42.35 -30.43
N TYR A 347 14.73 41.80 -29.81
CA TYR A 347 13.97 40.65 -30.33
C TYR A 347 12.67 41.03 -31.06
N GLN A 348 12.45 42.32 -31.34
CA GLN A 348 11.21 42.83 -31.95
C GLN A 348 10.86 42.13 -33.28
N ARG A 349 11.85 41.75 -34.09
CA ARG A 349 11.65 41.06 -35.39
C ARG A 349 11.27 39.58 -35.26
N VAL A 350 11.60 38.92 -34.15
CA VAL A 350 11.29 37.49 -33.89
C VAL A 350 10.13 37.28 -32.91
N ARG A 351 9.65 38.34 -32.26
CA ARG A 351 8.52 38.34 -31.33
C ARG A 351 7.27 37.61 -31.86
N THR A 352 6.93 37.82 -33.13
CA THR A 352 5.80 37.12 -33.79
C THR A 352 6.02 35.61 -33.87
N SER A 353 7.25 35.17 -34.19
CA SER A 353 7.59 33.74 -34.23
C SER A 353 7.51 33.09 -32.84
N ILE A 354 7.94 33.80 -31.79
CA ILE A 354 7.85 33.32 -30.40
C ILE A 354 6.39 33.24 -29.95
N LEU A 355 5.56 34.23 -30.29
CA LEU A 355 4.10 34.16 -30.05
C LEU A 355 3.44 32.96 -30.75
N ILE A 356 3.81 32.65 -31.99
CA ILE A 356 3.31 31.46 -32.71
C ILE A 356 3.80 30.14 -32.07
N ILE A 357 4.99 30.14 -31.46
CA ILE A 357 5.49 28.99 -30.68
C ILE A 357 4.66 28.81 -29.40
N LEU A 358 4.31 29.89 -28.72
CA LEU A 358 3.50 29.86 -27.48
C LEU A 358 2.06 29.38 -27.69
N THR A 359 1.50 29.47 -28.91
CA THR A 359 0.18 28.93 -29.22
C THR A 359 0.18 27.42 -29.53
N GLN A 360 1.35 26.76 -29.55
CA GLN A 360 1.43 25.32 -29.79
C GLN A 360 0.95 24.51 -28.59
N LYS A 361 0.07 23.53 -28.84
CA LYS A 361 -0.37 22.56 -27.84
C LYS A 361 0.77 21.60 -27.45
N PRO A 362 0.83 21.13 -26.20
CA PRO A 362 1.85 20.17 -25.78
C PRO A 362 1.73 18.85 -26.54
N LEU A 363 2.87 18.19 -26.73
CA LEU A 363 2.97 16.92 -27.41
C LEU A 363 2.45 15.78 -26.52
N ILE A 364 1.20 15.41 -26.74
CA ILE A 364 0.56 14.26 -26.11
C ILE A 364 0.67 13.04 -27.04
N LEU A 365 1.03 11.88 -26.49
CA LEU A 365 1.03 10.62 -27.25
C LEU A 365 -0.35 9.94 -27.17
N VAL A 366 -0.87 9.54 -28.33
CA VAL A 366 -2.16 8.84 -28.45
C VAL A 366 -1.95 7.52 -29.19
N ALA A 367 -2.39 6.42 -28.61
CA ALA A 367 -2.43 5.10 -29.23
C ALA A 367 -3.70 4.96 -30.08
N VAL A 368 -3.52 4.74 -31.40
CA VAL A 368 -4.59 4.50 -32.39
C VAL A 368 -5.73 5.53 -32.30
N SER A 369 -5.38 6.80 -32.02
CA SER A 369 -6.33 7.92 -31.83
C SER A 369 -7.41 7.72 -30.74
N CYS A 370 -7.31 6.66 -29.93
CA CYS A 370 -8.37 6.23 -28.99
C CYS A 370 -7.93 6.33 -27.53
N VAL A 371 -6.67 6.00 -27.22
CA VAL A 371 -6.17 5.94 -25.83
C VAL A 371 -4.99 6.90 -25.67
N TYR A 372 -5.11 7.87 -24.76
CA TYR A 372 -4.00 8.73 -24.36
C TYR A 372 -2.96 7.93 -23.58
N ILE A 373 -1.69 8.02 -23.97
CA ILE A 373 -0.58 7.32 -23.30
C ILE A 373 -0.15 8.16 -22.10
N SER A 374 -0.93 8.12 -21.03
CA SER A 374 -0.70 8.78 -19.74
C SER A 374 -0.79 7.78 -18.58
N LEU A 375 -0.49 8.20 -17.35
CA LEU A 375 -0.72 7.42 -16.12
C LEU A 375 -2.19 6.96 -15.97
N ASP A 376 -3.14 7.68 -16.58
CA ASP A 376 -4.56 7.30 -16.59
C ASP A 376 -4.80 6.00 -17.40
N MET A 377 -4.03 5.74 -18.45
CA MET A 377 -4.05 4.47 -19.19
C MET A 377 -3.66 3.29 -18.30
N PHE A 378 -2.67 3.47 -17.42
CA PHE A 378 -2.27 2.44 -16.46
C PHE A 378 -3.36 2.19 -15.43
N LEU A 379 -3.96 3.26 -14.88
CA LEU A 379 -5.11 3.14 -13.99
C LEU A 379 -6.29 2.46 -14.71
N MET A 380 -6.60 2.83 -15.95
CA MET A 380 -7.63 2.20 -16.78
C MET A 380 -7.36 0.70 -16.95
N THR A 381 -6.14 0.29 -17.28
CA THR A 381 -5.74 -1.12 -17.44
C THR A 381 -6.01 -1.93 -16.16
N LEU A 382 -5.55 -1.44 -15.00
CA LEU A 382 -5.79 -2.11 -13.71
C LEU A 382 -7.28 -2.18 -13.35
N ASN A 383 -8.02 -1.11 -13.64
CA ASN A 383 -9.46 -1.03 -13.38
C ASN A 383 -10.24 -2.04 -14.26
N THR A 384 -9.92 -2.12 -15.54
CA THR A 384 -10.51 -3.08 -16.48
C THR A 384 -10.18 -4.51 -16.08
N ALA A 385 -8.94 -4.79 -15.67
CA ALA A 385 -8.55 -6.11 -15.16
C ALA A 385 -9.38 -6.53 -13.93
N LEU A 386 -9.59 -5.62 -12.97
CA LEU A 386 -10.42 -5.88 -11.79
C LEU A 386 -11.91 -6.05 -12.14
N SER A 387 -12.44 -5.22 -13.05
CA SER A 387 -13.83 -5.36 -13.52
C SER A 387 -14.08 -6.69 -14.23
N TYR A 388 -13.17 -7.14 -15.09
CA TYR A 388 -13.26 -8.46 -15.71
C TYR A 388 -13.01 -9.60 -14.72
N PHE A 389 -12.17 -9.42 -13.69
CA PHE A 389 -11.99 -10.42 -12.63
C PHE A 389 -13.30 -10.61 -11.85
N PHE A 390 -13.97 -9.53 -11.46
CA PHE A 390 -15.28 -9.64 -10.80
C PHE A 390 -16.35 -10.23 -11.72
N LEU A 391 -16.29 -9.95 -13.03
CA LEU A 391 -17.16 -10.57 -14.03
C LEU A 391 -16.90 -12.07 -14.17
N LEU A 392 -15.64 -12.52 -14.24
CA LEU A 392 -15.27 -13.94 -14.24
C LEU A 392 -15.65 -14.62 -12.93
N GLN A 393 -15.48 -13.97 -11.78
CA GLN A 393 -15.96 -14.46 -10.50
C GLN A 393 -17.49 -14.58 -10.48
N THR A 394 -18.20 -13.63 -11.10
CA THR A 394 -19.65 -13.70 -11.26
C THR A 394 -20.05 -14.80 -12.24
N PHE A 395 -19.28 -15.08 -13.30
CA PHE A 395 -19.53 -16.21 -14.21
C PHE A 395 -19.16 -17.57 -13.60
N ASP A 396 -18.15 -17.66 -12.74
CA ASP A 396 -17.81 -18.87 -11.99
C ASP A 396 -18.88 -19.17 -10.93
N GLN A 397 -19.31 -18.13 -10.21
CA GLN A 397 -20.51 -18.18 -9.37
C GLN A 397 -21.75 -18.51 -10.20
N LYS A 398 -21.89 -17.98 -11.43
CA LYS A 398 -23.08 -18.17 -12.28
C LYS A 398 -23.10 -19.52 -13.01
N ALA A 399 -21.96 -20.12 -13.32
CA ALA A 399 -21.87 -21.51 -13.77
C ALA A 399 -22.19 -22.46 -12.60
N SER A 400 -21.67 -22.13 -11.41
CA SER A 400 -22.09 -22.71 -10.12
C SER A 400 -23.53 -22.35 -9.70
N TYR A 401 -24.25 -21.58 -10.51
CA TYR A 401 -25.65 -21.15 -10.31
C TYR A 401 -26.55 -21.65 -11.43
N GLU A 402 -26.08 -21.86 -12.66
CA GLU A 402 -26.82 -22.42 -13.79
C GLU A 402 -26.87 -23.95 -13.71
N LEU A 403 -25.83 -24.58 -13.15
CA LEU A 403 -25.92 -25.94 -12.61
C LEU A 403 -26.86 -26.02 -11.39
N THR A 404 -27.39 -24.89 -10.90
CA THR A 404 -28.21 -24.80 -9.68
C THR A 404 -29.47 -23.93 -9.88
N SER A 405 -29.81 -23.54 -11.11
CA SER A 405 -30.91 -22.58 -11.36
C SER A 405 -32.27 -23.27 -11.50
N GLN A 406 -32.32 -24.59 -11.33
CA GLN A 406 -33.53 -25.32 -10.96
C GLN A 406 -33.75 -25.39 -9.42
N VAL A 407 -32.83 -24.87 -8.61
CA VAL A 407 -32.75 -25.10 -7.15
C VAL A 407 -32.76 -23.77 -6.36
N ASN A 408 -33.40 -22.73 -6.90
CA ASN A 408 -33.11 -21.34 -6.54
C ASN A 408 -33.81 -20.77 -5.29
N SER A 409 -34.66 -21.55 -4.61
CA SER A 409 -35.06 -21.27 -3.22
C SER A 409 -34.12 -21.95 -2.19
N GLN A 410 -33.27 -22.88 -2.65
CA GLN A 410 -32.39 -23.67 -1.80
C GLN A 410 -30.95 -23.15 -1.78
N GLN A 411 -30.43 -22.52 -2.85
CA GLN A 411 -29.01 -22.13 -2.87
C GLN A 411 -28.67 -20.88 -2.04
N SER A 412 -29.58 -19.90 -1.94
CA SER A 412 -29.47 -18.80 -0.94
C SER A 412 -29.37 -19.37 0.47
N ARG A 413 -30.27 -20.33 0.77
CA ARG A 413 -30.33 -21.11 2.00
C ARG A 413 -29.04 -21.88 2.25
N VAL A 414 -28.48 -22.56 1.24
CA VAL A 414 -27.20 -23.28 1.33
C VAL A 414 -26.02 -22.33 1.52
N MET A 415 -25.97 -21.15 0.89
CA MET A 415 -24.90 -20.18 1.15
C MET A 415 -24.98 -19.61 2.56
N GLY A 416 -26.18 -19.23 3.03
CA GLY A 416 -26.44 -18.82 4.40
C GLY A 416 -26.08 -19.92 5.41
N GLN A 417 -26.45 -21.17 5.14
CA GLN A 417 -26.11 -22.35 5.93
C GLN A 417 -24.61 -22.68 5.89
N ASN A 418 -23.92 -22.50 4.77
CA ASN A 418 -22.46 -22.68 4.67
C ASN A 418 -21.69 -21.61 5.46
N LEU A 419 -22.21 -20.37 5.46
CA LEU A 419 -21.64 -19.29 6.26
C LEU A 419 -21.96 -19.49 7.76
N LEU A 420 -23.16 -19.97 8.09
CA LEU A 420 -23.60 -20.33 9.44
C LEU A 420 -22.82 -21.53 10.00
N THR A 421 -22.59 -22.59 9.21
CA THR A 421 -21.76 -23.75 9.62
C THR A 421 -20.28 -23.37 9.75
N SER A 422 -19.76 -22.50 8.86
CA SER A 422 -18.43 -21.92 9.05
C SER A 422 -18.36 -21.04 10.31
N TYR A 423 -19.43 -20.34 10.67
CA TYR A 423 -19.52 -19.54 11.89
C TYR A 423 -19.58 -20.43 13.14
N THR A 424 -20.47 -21.41 13.19
CA THR A 424 -20.62 -22.32 14.34
C THR A 424 -19.36 -23.16 14.55
N SER A 425 -18.70 -23.62 13.48
CA SER A 425 -17.40 -24.30 13.56
C SER A 425 -16.32 -23.39 14.17
N CYS A 426 -16.18 -22.16 13.67
CA CYS A 426 -15.22 -21.19 14.21
C CYS A 426 -15.51 -20.82 15.67
N ALA A 427 -16.77 -20.50 16.00
CA ALA A 427 -17.20 -20.18 17.35
C ALA A 427 -17.02 -21.37 18.31
N LYS A 428 -17.27 -22.60 17.87
CA LYS A 428 -17.01 -23.83 18.64
C LYS A 428 -15.52 -24.01 18.91
N ASN A 429 -14.66 -23.81 17.91
CA ASN A 429 -13.21 -23.91 18.08
C ASN A 429 -12.67 -22.84 19.04
N VAL A 430 -13.09 -21.58 18.90
CA VAL A 430 -12.72 -20.50 19.82
C VAL A 430 -13.25 -20.80 21.22
N LYS A 431 -14.48 -21.28 21.37
CA LYS A 431 -15.05 -21.73 22.65
C LYS A 431 -14.24 -22.86 23.28
N HIS A 432 -13.82 -23.87 22.53
CA HIS A 432 -12.97 -24.97 23.03
C HIS A 432 -11.63 -24.44 23.57
N ILE A 433 -10.91 -23.60 22.82
CA ILE A 433 -9.64 -22.99 23.26
C ILE A 433 -9.85 -22.11 24.52
N SER A 434 -10.97 -21.39 24.58
CA SER A 434 -11.35 -20.56 25.72
C SER A 434 -11.71 -21.37 26.97
N ILE A 435 -12.32 -22.54 26.81
CA ILE A 435 -12.63 -23.49 27.90
C ILE A 435 -11.34 -24.12 28.43
N ILE A 436 -10.41 -24.50 27.56
CA ILE A 436 -9.07 -24.99 27.94
C ILE A 436 -8.28 -23.93 28.73
N SER A 437 -8.57 -22.65 28.50
CA SER A 437 -8.00 -21.53 29.26
C SER A 437 -8.80 -21.12 30.51
N GLY A 438 -9.97 -21.73 30.78
CA GLY A 438 -10.88 -21.34 31.87
C GLY A 438 -11.61 -19.99 31.68
N ILE A 439 -11.44 -19.35 30.52
CA ILE A 439 -11.87 -17.96 30.24
C ILE A 439 -13.34 -17.88 29.81
N TRP A 440 -13.89 -18.93 29.19
CA TRP A 440 -15.24 -18.89 28.63
C TRP A 440 -16.32 -18.67 29.72
N PRO A 441 -17.33 -17.80 29.49
CA PRO A 441 -18.48 -17.64 30.39
C PRO A 441 -19.36 -18.90 30.33
N SER A 442 -19.28 -19.72 31.39
CA SER A 442 -20.11 -20.92 31.58
C SER A 442 -21.07 -20.70 32.74
N GLU A 443 -22.33 -21.12 32.56
CA GLU A 443 -23.42 -20.88 33.51
C GLU A 443 -23.33 -21.72 34.78
N LYS A 444 -22.83 -22.96 34.66
CA LYS A 444 -22.61 -23.89 35.79
C LYS A 444 -21.15 -24.37 35.79
N PRO A 445 -20.18 -23.53 36.19
CA PRO A 445 -18.77 -23.90 36.17
C PRO A 445 -18.39 -24.71 37.42
N ASN A 446 -17.85 -25.91 37.20
CA ASN A 446 -17.25 -26.75 38.24
C ASN A 446 -16.14 -26.00 39.01
N ILE A 447 -15.87 -26.39 40.25
CA ILE A 447 -14.84 -25.76 41.11
C ILE A 447 -13.47 -25.73 40.40
N PHE A 448 -13.07 -26.83 39.77
CA PHE A 448 -11.86 -26.92 38.96
C PHE A 448 -11.80 -25.89 37.81
N TYR A 449 -12.92 -25.65 37.14
CA TYR A 449 -13.00 -24.63 36.07
C TYR A 449 -12.87 -23.21 36.62
N LYS A 450 -13.38 -22.96 37.85
CA LYS A 450 -13.20 -21.66 38.53
C LYS A 450 -11.75 -21.43 38.96
N SER A 451 -11.00 -22.46 39.35
CA SER A 451 -9.59 -22.33 39.77
C SER A 451 -8.61 -22.22 38.60
N LEU A 452 -8.95 -22.75 37.42
CA LEU A 452 -8.06 -22.81 36.26
C LEU A 452 -7.46 -21.46 35.81
N PRO A 453 -8.21 -20.34 35.72
CA PRO A 453 -7.62 -19.03 35.39
C PRO A 453 -6.59 -18.53 36.43
N TYR A 454 -6.80 -18.80 37.72
CA TYR A 454 -5.85 -18.42 38.78
C TYR A 454 -4.56 -19.22 38.69
N PHE A 455 -4.66 -20.52 38.38
CA PHE A 455 -3.50 -21.37 38.09
C PHE A 455 -2.72 -20.85 36.88
N ILE A 456 -3.41 -20.48 35.79
CA ILE A 456 -2.79 -19.89 34.61
C ILE A 456 -2.09 -18.57 34.94
N ILE A 457 -2.72 -17.67 35.70
CA ILE A 457 -2.09 -16.42 36.16
C ILE A 457 -0.82 -16.73 36.95
N SER A 458 -0.84 -17.70 37.86
CA SER A 458 0.33 -18.11 38.65
C SER A 458 1.50 -18.60 37.77
N VAL A 459 1.23 -19.47 36.78
CA VAL A 459 2.24 -19.98 35.85
C VAL A 459 2.82 -18.85 34.98
N LEU A 460 1.97 -18.01 34.39
CA LEU A 460 2.41 -16.88 33.56
C LEU A 460 3.19 -15.84 34.39
N LEU A 461 2.79 -15.59 35.64
CA LEU A 461 3.45 -14.66 36.55
C LEU A 461 4.83 -15.19 36.95
N THR A 462 4.94 -16.48 37.28
CA THR A 462 6.22 -17.13 37.63
C THR A 462 7.24 -17.00 36.49
N ILE A 463 6.83 -17.24 35.24
CA ILE A 463 7.69 -17.09 34.06
C ILE A 463 8.02 -15.61 33.81
N SER A 464 7.07 -14.69 34.01
CA SER A 464 7.32 -13.25 33.91
C SER A 464 8.35 -12.76 34.93
N CYS A 465 8.26 -13.22 36.18
CA CYS A 465 9.22 -12.89 37.23
C CYS A 465 10.61 -13.50 36.94
N ALA A 466 10.69 -14.76 36.51
CA ALA A 466 11.97 -15.41 36.20
C ALA A 466 12.68 -14.79 34.97
N THR A 467 11.92 -14.30 33.99
CA THR A 467 12.45 -13.55 32.85
C THR A 467 12.88 -12.12 33.24
N MET A 468 12.13 -11.42 34.11
CA MET A 468 12.62 -10.14 34.69
C MET A 468 13.86 -10.33 35.55
N ASN A 469 13.96 -11.41 36.33
CA ASN A 469 15.16 -11.74 37.10
C ASN A 469 16.37 -12.00 36.19
N PHE A 470 16.19 -12.72 35.07
CA PHE A 470 17.24 -12.85 34.06
C PHE A 470 17.69 -11.48 33.52
N ALA A 471 16.76 -10.54 33.31
CA ALA A 471 17.07 -9.18 32.87
C ALA A 471 17.88 -8.41 33.92
N TYR A 472 17.55 -8.58 35.20
CA TYR A 472 18.26 -7.97 36.33
C TYR A 472 19.70 -8.52 36.46
N VAL A 473 19.87 -9.85 36.46
CA VAL A 473 21.19 -10.50 36.52
C VAL A 473 22.08 -10.09 35.35
N HIS A 474 21.51 -9.93 34.16
CA HIS A 474 22.25 -9.54 32.95
C HIS A 474 22.19 -8.04 32.66
N ILE A 475 21.96 -7.17 33.66
CA ILE A 475 21.79 -5.72 33.46
C ILE A 475 22.95 -5.05 32.70
N HIS A 476 24.16 -5.59 32.84
CA HIS A 476 25.36 -5.15 32.12
C HIS A 476 25.34 -5.46 30.61
N ASN A 477 24.56 -6.45 30.16
CA ASN A 477 24.41 -6.83 28.75
C ASN A 477 23.02 -6.43 28.23
N ILE A 478 22.92 -5.20 27.74
CA ILE A 478 21.67 -4.60 27.27
C ILE A 478 20.92 -5.44 26.23
N ASN A 479 21.60 -6.19 25.36
CA ASN A 479 20.93 -7.04 24.36
C ASN A 479 20.13 -8.19 25.02
N SER A 480 20.68 -8.77 26.10
CA SER A 480 20.04 -9.79 26.92
C SER A 480 18.87 -9.21 27.73
N VAL A 481 19.06 -8.03 28.35
CA VAL A 481 18.00 -7.30 29.08
C VAL A 481 16.78 -7.06 28.18
N MET A 482 17.00 -6.47 27.00
CA MET A 482 15.91 -6.10 26.08
C MET A 482 15.17 -7.33 25.53
N LYS A 483 15.84 -8.48 25.40
CA LYS A 483 15.22 -9.75 24.99
C LYS A 483 14.25 -10.21 26.07
N SER A 484 14.71 -10.25 27.31
CA SER A 484 13.95 -10.77 28.44
C SER A 484 12.78 -9.84 28.81
N MET A 485 13.01 -8.52 28.79
CA MET A 485 11.97 -7.50 29.01
C MET A 485 10.84 -7.60 27.97
N SER A 486 11.15 -7.81 26.69
CA SER A 486 10.13 -8.01 25.64
C SER A 486 9.29 -9.28 25.85
N ILE A 487 9.89 -10.32 26.42
CA ILE A 487 9.20 -11.58 26.73
C ILE A 487 8.31 -11.39 27.96
N SER A 488 8.84 -10.87 29.07
CA SER A 488 8.05 -10.57 30.27
C SER A 488 6.86 -9.66 29.99
N LEU A 489 7.02 -8.57 29.21
CA LEU A 489 5.91 -7.70 28.82
C LEU A 489 4.81 -8.43 28.02
N SER A 490 5.17 -9.48 27.27
CA SER A 490 4.18 -10.32 26.59
C SER A 490 3.41 -11.22 27.57
N TYR A 491 4.09 -11.75 28.59
CA TYR A 491 3.45 -12.51 29.68
C TYR A 491 2.54 -11.62 30.55
N LEU A 492 2.99 -10.42 30.91
CA LEU A 492 2.19 -9.43 31.65
C LEU A 492 0.93 -9.02 30.86
N ASN A 493 1.03 -8.81 29.55
CA ASN A 493 -0.16 -8.54 28.72
C ASN A 493 -1.11 -9.75 28.64
N GLY A 494 -0.59 -10.98 28.70
CA GLY A 494 -1.39 -12.20 28.83
C GLY A 494 -2.14 -12.26 30.17
N ILE A 495 -1.46 -11.95 31.27
CA ILE A 495 -2.08 -11.88 32.61
C ILE A 495 -3.18 -10.82 32.64
N MET A 496 -2.93 -9.61 32.12
CA MET A 496 -3.93 -8.53 32.04
C MET A 496 -5.20 -8.98 31.29
N LYS A 497 -5.05 -9.71 30.17
CA LYS A 497 -6.18 -10.28 29.43
C LYS A 497 -7.02 -11.24 30.28
N VAL A 498 -6.38 -12.18 30.99
CA VAL A 498 -7.07 -13.16 31.85
C VAL A 498 -7.77 -12.45 33.02
N VAL A 499 -7.10 -11.48 33.66
CA VAL A 499 -7.67 -10.70 34.77
C VAL A 499 -8.90 -9.91 34.32
N CYS A 500 -8.87 -9.24 33.15
CA CYS A 500 -10.03 -8.50 32.65
C CYS A 500 -11.25 -9.41 32.41
N TYR A 501 -11.04 -10.64 31.91
CA TYR A 501 -12.12 -11.62 31.70
C TYR A 501 -12.63 -12.25 33.01
N LEU A 502 -11.83 -12.26 34.08
CA LEU A 502 -12.26 -12.65 35.42
C LEU A 502 -13.07 -11.55 36.11
N VAL A 503 -12.63 -10.30 36.00
CA VAL A 503 -13.30 -9.13 36.60
C VAL A 503 -14.63 -8.87 35.92
N TYR A 504 -14.65 -8.71 34.60
CA TYR A 504 -15.86 -8.38 33.82
C TYR A 504 -16.65 -9.62 33.37
N ARG A 505 -16.68 -10.67 34.21
CA ARG A 505 -17.23 -11.98 33.83
C ARG A 505 -18.76 -11.98 33.72
N GLN A 506 -19.44 -11.12 34.48
CA GLN A 506 -20.90 -10.92 34.38
C GLN A 506 -21.25 -10.17 33.10
N GLU A 507 -20.54 -9.09 32.81
CA GLU A 507 -20.68 -8.24 31.63
C GLU A 507 -20.37 -9.01 30.35
N LEU A 508 -19.37 -9.90 30.37
CA LEU A 508 -19.07 -10.81 29.27
C LEU A 508 -20.19 -11.83 29.04
N LYS A 509 -20.83 -12.33 30.11
CA LYS A 509 -22.00 -13.20 29.99
C LYS A 509 -23.16 -12.41 29.37
N GLU A 510 -23.50 -11.24 29.91
CA GLU A 510 -24.55 -10.35 29.38
C GLU A 510 -24.33 -10.04 27.89
N LEU A 511 -23.10 -9.70 27.49
CA LEU A 511 -22.70 -9.44 26.12
C LEU A 511 -22.91 -10.66 25.21
N ASN A 512 -22.42 -11.83 25.63
CA ASN A 512 -22.54 -13.06 24.87
C ASN A 512 -24.01 -13.47 24.69
N ASP A 513 -24.81 -13.37 25.74
CA ASP A 513 -26.19 -13.82 25.75
C ASP A 513 -27.07 -12.87 24.91
N THR A 514 -26.87 -11.55 25.03
CA THR A 514 -27.56 -10.54 24.22
C THR A 514 -27.22 -10.68 22.73
N ILE A 515 -25.94 -10.88 22.38
CA ILE A 515 -25.54 -11.15 20.98
C ILE A 515 -26.14 -12.46 20.48
N THR A 516 -26.21 -13.50 21.31
CA THR A 516 -26.79 -14.80 20.93
C THR A 516 -28.30 -14.69 20.73
N GLU A 517 -29.01 -13.89 21.53
CA GLU A 517 -30.44 -13.58 21.35
C GLU A 517 -30.68 -12.88 20.00
N LEU A 518 -29.95 -11.80 19.73
CA LEU A 518 -30.04 -11.06 18.47
C LEU A 518 -29.66 -11.92 17.25
N PHE A 519 -28.67 -12.80 17.38
CA PHE A 519 -28.29 -13.71 16.30
C PHE A 519 -29.37 -14.76 16.02
N LYS A 520 -30.06 -15.28 17.06
CA LYS A 520 -31.17 -16.23 16.90
C LYS A 520 -32.35 -15.61 16.15
N ARG A 521 -32.70 -14.34 16.41
CA ARG A 521 -33.72 -13.58 15.64
C ARG A 521 -33.45 -13.68 14.14
N CYS A 522 -32.21 -13.40 13.72
CA CYS A 522 -31.82 -13.39 12.32
C CYS A 522 -31.72 -14.77 11.66
N GLN A 523 -31.82 -15.89 12.40
CA GLN A 523 -31.78 -17.23 11.81
C GLN A 523 -33.09 -17.63 11.10
N GLY A 524 -34.18 -16.89 11.32
CA GLY A 524 -35.47 -17.15 10.66
C GLY A 524 -35.57 -16.63 9.21
N ASP A 525 -34.66 -15.75 8.79
CA ASP A 525 -34.67 -15.11 7.46
C ASP A 525 -33.26 -15.19 6.84
N ASP A 526 -33.16 -15.86 5.70
CA ASP A 526 -31.89 -16.13 5.01
C ASP A 526 -31.20 -14.83 4.51
N GLN A 527 -31.94 -13.77 4.18
CA GLN A 527 -31.37 -12.48 3.76
C GLN A 527 -30.79 -11.73 4.97
N LEU A 528 -31.52 -11.69 6.08
CA LEU A 528 -31.04 -11.12 7.35
C LEU A 528 -29.79 -11.86 7.86
N LEU A 529 -29.79 -13.19 7.77
CA LEU A 529 -28.64 -14.03 8.13
C LEU A 529 -27.41 -13.72 7.25
N LEU A 530 -27.61 -13.58 5.93
CA LEU A 530 -26.53 -13.24 4.99
C LEU A 530 -25.94 -11.85 5.25
N HIS A 531 -26.78 -10.84 5.49
CA HIS A 531 -26.32 -9.50 5.87
C HIS A 531 -25.54 -9.52 7.19
N THR A 532 -26.02 -10.27 8.18
CA THR A 532 -25.38 -10.44 9.49
C THR A 532 -24.00 -11.09 9.36
N LEU A 533 -23.86 -12.15 8.57
CA LEU A 533 -22.60 -12.87 8.40
C LEU A 533 -21.67 -12.28 7.32
N SER A 534 -22.10 -11.25 6.57
CA SER A 534 -21.35 -10.66 5.45
C SER A 534 -19.90 -10.22 5.77
N ARG A 535 -19.63 -9.79 7.01
CA ARG A 535 -18.29 -9.38 7.48
C ARG A 535 -17.56 -10.45 8.30
N PHE A 536 -18.23 -11.55 8.66
CA PHE A 536 -17.64 -12.61 9.47
C PHE A 536 -16.40 -13.24 8.80
N THR A 537 -16.43 -13.47 7.47
CA THR A 537 -15.30 -14.05 6.72
C THR A 537 -14.00 -13.24 6.90
N LEU A 538 -14.08 -11.91 6.92
CA LEU A 538 -12.91 -11.04 7.13
C LEU A 538 -12.30 -11.26 8.52
N PHE A 539 -13.11 -11.16 9.57
CA PHE A 539 -12.64 -11.35 10.95
C PHE A 539 -12.16 -12.79 11.21
N LYS A 540 -12.79 -13.80 10.61
CA LYS A 540 -12.36 -15.21 10.65
C LYS A 540 -10.94 -15.37 10.07
N VAL A 541 -10.67 -14.82 8.88
CA VAL A 541 -9.35 -14.92 8.23
C VAL A 541 -8.28 -14.21 9.06
N LEU A 542 -8.57 -13.01 9.58
CA LEU A 542 -7.63 -12.27 10.43
C LEU A 542 -7.32 -12.99 11.75
N ALA A 543 -8.34 -13.57 12.39
CA ALA A 543 -8.16 -14.36 13.62
C ALA A 543 -7.33 -15.62 13.35
N ILE A 544 -7.61 -16.38 12.29
CA ILE A 544 -6.84 -17.58 11.92
C ILE A 544 -5.37 -17.21 11.61
N LEU A 545 -5.13 -16.15 10.83
CA LEU A 545 -3.79 -15.67 10.52
C LEU A 545 -2.99 -15.33 11.79
N HIS A 546 -3.64 -14.62 12.73
CA HIS A 546 -3.05 -14.31 14.04
C HIS A 546 -2.76 -15.57 14.85
N MET A 547 -3.71 -16.52 14.96
CA MET A 547 -3.50 -17.79 15.66
C MET A 547 -2.31 -18.57 15.08
N CYS A 548 -2.25 -18.74 13.76
CA CYS A 548 -1.14 -19.42 13.10
C CYS A 548 0.20 -18.72 13.33
N ALA A 549 0.26 -17.39 13.22
CA ALA A 549 1.49 -16.64 13.39
C ALA A 549 2.00 -16.66 14.85
N VAL A 550 1.10 -16.56 15.85
CA VAL A 550 1.45 -16.74 17.27
C VAL A 550 1.94 -18.17 17.53
N PHE A 551 1.28 -19.19 16.97
CA PHE A 551 1.69 -20.59 17.12
C PHE A 551 3.10 -20.84 16.57
N ILE A 552 3.41 -20.31 15.37
CA ILE A 552 4.75 -20.45 14.77
C ILE A 552 5.81 -19.76 15.64
N VAL A 553 5.56 -18.53 16.12
CA VAL A 553 6.49 -17.81 17.01
C VAL A 553 6.81 -18.61 18.27
N LEU A 554 5.78 -19.11 18.96
CA LEU A 554 5.96 -19.86 20.21
C LEU A 554 6.57 -21.24 19.97
N GLY A 555 6.22 -21.90 18.86
CA GLY A 555 6.86 -23.13 18.41
C GLY A 555 8.36 -22.96 18.17
N ILE A 556 8.79 -21.84 17.57
CA ILE A 556 10.23 -21.53 17.40
C ILE A 556 10.94 -21.43 18.76
N TYR A 557 10.35 -20.77 19.75
CA TYR A 557 10.93 -20.71 21.12
C TYR A 557 11.06 -22.09 21.77
N CYS A 558 10.06 -22.96 21.61
CA CYS A 558 10.08 -24.32 22.19
C CYS A 558 10.98 -25.31 21.44
N ILE A 559 11.24 -25.11 20.14
CA ILE A 559 11.96 -26.08 19.29
C ILE A 559 13.44 -25.71 19.13
N MET A 560 13.80 -24.42 19.12
CA MET A 560 15.19 -24.00 18.91
C MET A 560 16.20 -24.55 19.95
N PRO A 561 15.90 -24.61 21.26
CA PRO A 561 16.81 -25.22 22.23
C PRO A 561 17.06 -26.71 21.97
N ILE A 562 16.00 -27.46 21.60
CA ILE A 562 16.11 -28.89 21.25
C ILE A 562 17.01 -29.08 20.03
N ILE A 563 16.86 -28.25 18.99
CA ILE A 563 17.73 -28.29 17.80
C ILE A 563 19.19 -28.02 18.17
N ILE A 564 19.46 -27.10 19.10
CA ILE A 564 20.83 -26.80 19.57
C ILE A 564 21.41 -28.01 20.30
N ILE A 565 20.68 -28.59 21.26
CA ILE A 565 21.10 -29.77 22.02
C ILE A 565 21.37 -30.97 21.10
N ILE A 566 20.47 -31.27 20.16
CA ILE A 566 20.66 -32.35 19.17
C ILE A 566 21.89 -32.10 18.31
N LYS A 567 22.16 -30.84 17.91
CA LYS A 567 23.32 -30.51 17.10
C LYS A 567 24.64 -30.62 17.89
N GLU A 568 24.67 -30.18 19.14
CA GLU A 568 25.86 -30.29 19.99
C GLU A 568 26.18 -31.77 20.29
N TYR A 569 25.15 -32.57 20.60
CA TYR A 569 25.28 -34.03 20.74
C TYR A 569 25.77 -34.71 19.46
N SER A 570 25.15 -34.43 18.31
CA SER A 570 25.52 -35.01 17.01
C SER A 570 26.92 -34.60 16.52
N ASN A 571 27.47 -33.51 17.06
CA ASN A 571 28.81 -33.03 16.75
C ASN A 571 29.88 -33.50 17.76
N GLY A 572 29.50 -34.26 18.80
CA GLY A 572 30.42 -34.73 19.83
C GLY A 572 31.03 -33.61 20.69
N ILE A 573 30.29 -32.52 20.91
CA ILE A 573 30.79 -31.37 21.68
C ILE A 573 30.43 -31.54 23.15
N GLU A 574 31.43 -31.80 23.99
CA GLU A 574 31.29 -31.84 25.44
C GLU A 574 31.91 -30.59 26.10
N PRO A 575 31.28 -29.99 27.14
CA PRO A 575 29.96 -30.30 27.68
C PRO A 575 28.80 -29.69 26.86
N ILE A 576 27.69 -30.43 26.75
CA ILE A 576 26.46 -30.03 26.06
C ILE A 576 25.76 -28.88 26.80
N ARG A 577 25.30 -27.85 26.08
CA ARG A 577 24.67 -26.66 26.66
C ARG A 577 23.15 -26.77 26.66
N TYR A 578 22.59 -27.02 27.84
CA TYR A 578 21.15 -27.14 28.06
C TYR A 578 20.49 -25.75 28.21
N PHE A 579 19.81 -25.29 27.17
CA PHE A 579 19.09 -24.01 27.17
C PHE A 579 17.59 -24.19 27.43
N LEU A 580 17.01 -23.37 28.31
CA LEU A 580 15.56 -23.26 28.49
C LEU A 580 14.91 -22.49 27.30
N PRO A 581 13.60 -22.72 27.00
CA PRO A 581 12.87 -22.02 25.94
C PRO A 581 12.96 -20.49 26.00
N TYR A 582 12.94 -19.94 27.22
CA TYR A 582 13.14 -18.52 27.48
C TYR A 582 14.36 -18.25 28.36
N PRO A 583 15.03 -17.10 28.17
CA PRO A 583 16.06 -16.64 29.08
C PRO A 583 15.44 -16.29 30.45
N ALA A 584 15.58 -17.18 31.42
CA ALA A 584 15.00 -17.08 32.75
C ALA A 584 16.02 -17.52 33.80
N VAL A 585 16.04 -16.85 34.97
CA VAL A 585 16.84 -17.25 36.14
C VAL A 585 15.88 -17.50 37.29
N TYR A 586 15.93 -18.71 37.84
CA TYR A 586 15.16 -19.11 39.02
C TYR A 586 15.99 -18.87 40.31
N PRO A 587 15.40 -18.88 41.51
CA PRO A 587 16.11 -18.60 42.77
C PRO A 587 17.13 -19.69 43.21
N TYR A 588 17.27 -20.76 42.43
CA TYR A 588 18.11 -21.92 42.67
C TYR A 588 18.69 -22.40 41.34
N ASP A 589 19.83 -23.10 41.40
CA ASP A 589 20.50 -23.61 40.21
C ASP A 589 19.69 -24.73 39.53
N VAL A 590 19.65 -24.69 38.20
CA VAL A 590 18.98 -25.69 37.36
C VAL A 590 20.05 -26.42 36.54
N PRO A 591 20.67 -27.49 37.07
CA PRO A 591 21.77 -28.18 36.38
C PRO A 591 21.29 -28.84 35.09
N GLY A 592 22.07 -28.67 34.02
CA GLY A 592 21.78 -29.23 32.69
C GLY A 592 21.67 -30.76 32.73
N GLY A 593 20.76 -31.32 31.91
CA GLY A 593 20.51 -32.77 31.86
C GLY A 593 19.78 -33.37 33.08
N SER A 594 19.59 -32.62 34.17
CA SER A 594 18.90 -33.10 35.37
C SER A 594 17.37 -33.20 35.20
N GLY A 595 16.72 -33.97 36.09
CA GLY A 595 15.26 -33.98 36.19
C GLY A 595 14.65 -32.61 36.49
N LEU A 596 15.37 -31.74 37.21
CA LEU A 596 14.95 -30.35 37.45
C LEU A 596 14.96 -29.52 36.16
N TYR A 597 15.93 -29.71 35.27
CA TYR A 597 15.93 -29.07 33.95
C TYR A 597 14.71 -29.51 33.12
N VAL A 598 14.41 -30.82 33.07
CA VAL A 598 13.23 -31.35 32.36
C VAL A 598 11.94 -30.78 32.92
N LEU A 599 11.82 -30.68 34.25
CA LEU A 599 10.66 -30.07 34.92
C LEU A 599 10.49 -28.59 34.54
N HIS A 600 11.55 -27.78 34.57
CA HIS A 600 11.49 -26.37 34.18
C HIS A 600 11.22 -26.17 32.69
N TYR A 601 11.74 -27.06 31.83
CA TYR A 601 11.42 -27.08 30.41
C TYR A 601 9.92 -27.35 30.19
N ALA A 602 9.36 -28.33 30.91
CA ALA A 602 7.93 -28.62 30.87
C ALA A 602 7.08 -27.44 31.38
N ILE A 603 7.45 -26.81 32.50
CA ILE A 603 6.76 -25.63 33.05
C ILE A 603 6.75 -24.48 32.04
N GLN A 604 7.89 -24.17 31.40
CA GLN A 604 7.93 -23.14 30.35
C GLN A 604 7.13 -23.54 29.10
N GLY A 605 7.12 -24.82 28.71
CA GLY A 605 6.30 -25.35 27.63
C GLY A 605 4.79 -25.22 27.90
N PHE A 606 4.33 -25.56 29.12
CA PHE A 606 2.96 -25.30 29.56
C PHE A 606 2.64 -23.80 29.59
N GLY A 607 3.59 -22.97 30.04
CA GLY A 607 3.49 -21.51 29.97
C GLY A 607 3.34 -20.96 28.55
N CYS A 608 4.04 -21.53 27.56
CA CYS A 608 3.84 -21.23 26.13
C CYS A 608 2.43 -21.58 25.68
N PHE A 609 1.96 -22.79 26.03
CA PHE A 609 0.63 -23.26 25.65
C PHE A 609 -0.48 -22.38 26.24
N PHE A 610 -0.39 -22.03 27.52
CA PHE A 610 -1.36 -21.13 28.14
C PHE A 610 -1.26 -19.70 27.60
N LEU A 611 -0.06 -19.17 27.31
CA LEU A 611 0.08 -17.87 26.66
C LEU A 611 -0.53 -17.87 25.24
N PHE A 612 -0.30 -18.92 24.46
CA PHE A 612 -0.95 -19.13 23.15
C PHE A 612 -2.48 -19.14 23.30
N SER A 613 -2.99 -20.05 24.14
CA SER A 613 -4.42 -20.32 24.29
C SER A 613 -5.17 -19.09 24.80
N THR A 614 -4.66 -18.43 25.84
CA THR A 614 -5.27 -17.23 26.44
C THR A 614 -5.19 -16.01 25.52
N ALA A 615 -4.05 -15.77 24.86
CA ALA A 615 -3.90 -14.61 23.99
C ALA A 615 -4.76 -14.71 22.73
N THR A 616 -4.74 -15.87 22.06
CA THR A 616 -5.47 -16.08 20.80
C THR A 616 -6.97 -16.25 20.98
N SER A 617 -7.43 -16.90 22.06
CA SER A 617 -8.87 -17.00 22.36
C SER A 617 -9.50 -15.64 22.61
N ILE A 618 -8.91 -14.80 23.46
CA ILE A 618 -9.45 -13.47 23.79
C ILE A 618 -9.48 -12.54 22.57
N ASP A 619 -8.41 -12.54 21.75
CA ASP A 619 -8.38 -11.74 20.51
C ASP A 619 -9.44 -12.23 19.51
N SER A 620 -9.68 -13.55 19.45
CA SER A 620 -10.69 -14.17 18.56
C SER A 620 -12.11 -13.96 19.06
N ILE A 621 -12.37 -14.00 20.38
CA ILE A 621 -13.66 -13.66 20.99
C ILE A 621 -14.02 -12.21 20.65
N PHE A 622 -13.08 -11.27 20.82
CA PHE A 622 -13.29 -9.87 20.44
C PHE A 622 -13.65 -9.72 18.96
N ALA A 623 -12.91 -10.38 18.08
CA ALA A 623 -13.16 -10.35 16.64
C ALA A 623 -14.54 -10.94 16.28
N ILE A 624 -14.96 -12.03 16.93
CA ILE A 624 -16.29 -12.64 16.75
C ILE A 624 -17.40 -11.69 17.24
N HIS A 625 -17.34 -11.21 18.48
CA HIS A 625 -18.38 -10.31 19.01
C HIS A 625 -18.46 -9.00 18.21
N SER A 626 -17.33 -8.42 17.81
CA SER A 626 -17.29 -7.26 16.94
C SER A 626 -17.94 -7.56 15.58
N SER A 627 -17.61 -8.68 14.95
CA SER A 627 -18.21 -9.08 13.66
C SER A 627 -19.72 -9.28 13.74
N GLN A 628 -20.23 -9.79 14.87
CA GLN A 628 -21.66 -9.97 15.13
C GLN A 628 -22.37 -8.64 15.35
N ILE A 629 -21.80 -7.72 16.13
CA ILE A 629 -22.34 -6.35 16.30
C ILE A 629 -22.39 -5.62 14.95
N ILE A 630 -21.31 -5.69 14.16
CA ILE A 630 -21.23 -5.13 12.79
C ILE A 630 -22.31 -5.76 11.89
N GLY A 631 -22.51 -7.07 11.97
CA GLY A 631 -23.53 -7.80 11.23
C GLY A 631 -24.95 -7.36 11.58
N GLN A 632 -25.25 -7.25 12.87
CA GLN A 632 -26.55 -6.83 13.38
C GLN A 632 -26.85 -5.36 13.05
N LEU A 633 -25.86 -4.46 13.09
CA LEU A 633 -26.02 -3.09 12.61
C LEU A 633 -26.38 -3.02 11.12
N ARG A 634 -25.81 -3.93 10.30
CA ARG A 634 -26.15 -4.04 8.86
C ARG A 634 -27.53 -4.65 8.63
N ALA A 635 -27.91 -5.67 9.39
CA ALA A 635 -29.25 -6.25 9.37
C ALA A 635 -30.31 -5.19 9.71
N LEU A 636 -30.09 -4.43 10.79
CA LEU A 636 -30.93 -3.32 11.20
C LEU A 636 -31.01 -2.19 10.14
N SER A 637 -29.89 -1.88 9.48
CA SER A 637 -29.85 -0.90 8.37
C SER A 637 -30.65 -1.39 7.15
N TYR A 638 -30.61 -2.70 6.86
CA TYR A 638 -31.41 -3.31 5.81
C TYR A 638 -32.92 -3.29 6.14
N GLU A 639 -33.31 -3.70 7.35
CA GLU A 639 -34.70 -3.59 7.83
C GLU A 639 -35.20 -2.15 7.73
N MET A 640 -34.38 -1.17 8.14
CA MET A 640 -34.73 0.25 8.05
C MET A 640 -34.86 0.73 6.60
N ARG A 641 -33.98 0.32 5.69
CA ARG A 641 -34.07 0.67 4.27
C ARG A 641 -35.31 0.10 3.58
N CYS A 642 -35.80 -1.04 4.03
CA CYS A 642 -37.05 -1.68 3.57
C CYS A 642 -38.30 -1.18 4.33
N PHE A 643 -38.13 -0.31 5.34
CA PHE A 643 -39.21 0.17 6.20
C PHE A 643 -40.21 1.07 5.45
N THR A 644 -41.52 0.89 5.72
CA THR A 644 -42.57 1.75 5.16
C THR A 644 -43.58 2.16 6.23
N PHE A 645 -43.99 3.45 6.22
CA PHE A 645 -44.85 4.07 7.24
C PHE A 645 -46.35 3.76 7.09
N ARG A 646 -46.68 2.47 6.92
CA ARG A 646 -48.06 1.95 6.82
C ARG A 646 -48.80 2.08 8.16
N ASP A 647 -50.07 1.72 8.22
CA ASP A 647 -50.81 1.69 9.48
C ASP A 647 -50.30 0.54 10.38
N GLY A 648 -50.19 0.80 11.68
CA GLY A 648 -49.55 -0.11 12.63
C GLY A 648 -48.00 -0.10 12.67
N TYR A 649 -47.32 0.76 11.89
CA TYR A 649 -45.85 0.80 11.80
C TYR A 649 -45.13 0.97 13.15
N GLU A 650 -45.78 1.60 14.13
CA GLU A 650 -45.18 1.98 15.41
C GLU A 650 -44.74 0.75 16.21
N LYS A 651 -45.45 -0.38 16.12
CA LYS A 651 -45.07 -1.64 16.79
C LYS A 651 -43.78 -2.24 16.21
N TYR A 652 -43.62 -2.22 14.88
CA TYR A 652 -42.40 -2.70 14.23
C TYR A 652 -41.23 -1.72 14.45
N LEU A 653 -41.50 -0.41 14.48
CA LEU A 653 -40.47 0.58 14.80
C LEU A 653 -39.99 0.47 16.26
N GLN A 654 -40.88 0.21 17.22
CA GLN A 654 -40.51 -0.08 18.62
C GLN A 654 -39.57 -1.29 18.70
N GLU A 655 -39.84 -2.34 17.93
CA GLU A 655 -38.99 -3.53 17.84
C GLU A 655 -37.58 -3.19 17.32
N LEU A 656 -37.49 -2.43 16.22
CA LEU A 656 -36.20 -1.97 15.66
C LEU A 656 -35.43 -1.06 16.63
N VAL A 657 -36.13 -0.19 17.37
CA VAL A 657 -35.53 0.68 18.40
C VAL A 657 -34.99 -0.15 19.58
N GLU A 658 -35.69 -1.21 20.00
CA GLU A 658 -35.22 -2.08 21.08
C GLU A 658 -34.00 -2.92 20.66
N ILE A 659 -33.94 -3.40 19.40
CA ILE A 659 -32.72 -4.01 18.83
C ILE A 659 -31.56 -3.00 18.87
N HIS A 660 -31.80 -1.76 18.42
CA HIS A 660 -30.76 -0.73 18.41
C HIS A 660 -30.26 -0.42 19.83
N ARG A 661 -31.17 -0.38 20.81
CA ARG A 661 -30.84 -0.21 22.24
C ARG A 661 -29.99 -1.38 22.77
N LYS A 662 -30.34 -2.62 22.44
CA LYS A 662 -29.53 -3.81 22.76
C LYS A 662 -28.15 -3.74 22.12
N LEU A 663 -28.03 -3.31 20.85
CA LEU A 663 -26.74 -3.12 20.18
C LEU A 663 -25.88 -2.01 20.81
N ILE A 664 -26.48 -0.89 21.24
CA ILE A 664 -25.79 0.14 22.03
C ILE A 664 -25.26 -0.45 23.34
N ARG A 665 -26.05 -1.29 24.02
CA ARG A 665 -25.62 -1.97 25.26
C ARG A 665 -24.46 -2.94 24.97
N CYS A 666 -24.53 -3.75 23.92
CA CYS A 666 -23.44 -4.64 23.50
C CYS A 666 -22.14 -3.86 23.23
N CYS A 667 -22.20 -2.72 22.54
CA CYS A 667 -21.01 -1.90 22.30
C CYS A 667 -20.39 -1.36 23.61
N LYS A 668 -21.22 -0.91 24.55
CA LYS A 668 -20.77 -0.44 25.87
C LYS A 668 -20.13 -1.57 26.70
N LEU A 669 -20.71 -2.77 26.70
CA LEU A 669 -20.14 -3.93 27.38
C LEU A 669 -18.79 -4.32 26.75
N LEU A 670 -18.71 -4.37 25.42
CA LEU A 670 -17.48 -4.64 24.68
C LEU A 670 -16.39 -3.61 25.02
N GLU A 671 -16.76 -2.32 25.14
CA GLU A 671 -15.86 -1.23 25.55
C GLU A 671 -15.32 -1.42 26.97
N VAL A 672 -16.19 -1.75 27.94
CA VAL A 672 -15.79 -1.98 29.34
C VAL A 672 -14.84 -3.17 29.47
N ILE A 673 -15.17 -4.31 28.83
CA ILE A 673 -14.39 -5.54 28.90
C ILE A 673 -13.03 -5.39 28.22
N HIS A 674 -12.99 -4.83 27.01
CA HIS A 674 -11.78 -4.79 26.19
C HIS A 674 -11.00 -3.49 26.28
N GLY A 675 -11.56 -2.42 26.84
CA GLY A 675 -10.87 -1.14 26.97
C GLY A 675 -9.52 -1.24 27.69
N PRO A 676 -9.43 -1.87 28.87
CA PRO A 676 -8.16 -2.08 29.58
C PRO A 676 -7.20 -3.00 28.81
N ILE A 677 -7.74 -4.01 28.12
CA ILE A 677 -6.95 -4.94 27.29
C ILE A 677 -6.29 -4.20 26.13
N VAL A 678 -7.04 -3.35 25.42
CA VAL A 678 -6.52 -2.57 24.28
C VAL A 678 -5.49 -1.54 24.75
N LEU A 679 -5.72 -0.87 25.89
CA LEU A 679 -4.75 0.08 26.45
C LEU A 679 -3.44 -0.63 26.85
N SER A 680 -3.52 -1.74 27.59
CA SER A 680 -2.38 -2.58 27.95
C SER A 680 -1.64 -3.09 26.72
N MET A 681 -2.36 -3.59 25.72
CA MET A 681 -1.80 -4.09 24.47
C MET A 681 -1.07 -2.99 23.69
N VAL A 682 -1.64 -1.78 23.61
CA VAL A 682 -1.05 -0.63 22.93
C VAL A 682 0.27 -0.22 23.60
N VAL A 683 0.28 -0.08 24.93
CA VAL A 683 1.49 0.30 25.70
C VAL A 683 2.56 -0.79 25.60
N THR A 684 2.21 -2.05 25.90
CA THR A 684 3.16 -3.17 25.84
C THR A 684 3.69 -3.40 24.42
N THR A 685 2.85 -3.27 23.39
CA THR A 685 3.29 -3.36 21.99
C THR A 685 4.26 -2.24 21.65
N ALA A 686 3.94 -0.98 21.96
CA ALA A 686 4.85 0.13 21.69
C ALA A 686 6.24 -0.09 22.33
N ILE A 687 6.29 -0.56 23.58
CA ILE A 687 7.55 -0.88 24.27
C ILE A 687 8.26 -2.07 23.60
N ILE A 688 7.56 -3.17 23.32
CA ILE A 688 8.10 -4.36 22.65
C ILE A 688 8.70 -4.01 21.27
N LEU A 689 7.99 -3.24 20.45
CA LEU A 689 8.51 -2.77 19.15
C LEU A 689 9.81 -1.96 19.35
N CYS A 690 9.85 -1.03 20.32
CA CYS A 690 11.06 -0.27 20.64
C CYS A 690 12.22 -1.20 21.05
N CYS A 691 11.95 -2.24 21.86
CA CYS A 691 12.97 -3.20 22.28
C CYS A 691 13.55 -3.99 21.10
N LEU A 692 12.70 -4.54 20.24
CA LEU A 692 13.12 -5.36 19.10
C LEU A 692 13.94 -4.55 18.08
N ILE A 693 13.53 -3.32 17.80
CA ILE A 693 14.28 -2.43 16.90
C ILE A 693 15.64 -2.05 17.48
N PHE A 694 15.72 -1.80 18.80
CA PHE A 694 17.00 -1.56 19.45
C PHE A 694 17.92 -2.79 19.32
N GLN A 695 17.41 -4.01 19.56
CA GLN A 695 18.19 -5.24 19.39
C GLN A 695 18.70 -5.45 17.97
N ILE A 696 17.85 -5.22 16.95
CA ILE A 696 18.24 -5.28 15.54
C ILE A 696 19.38 -4.29 15.25
N SER A 697 19.35 -3.09 15.84
CA SER A 697 20.39 -2.07 15.65
C SER A 697 21.74 -2.39 16.32
N GLN A 698 21.78 -3.36 17.24
CA GLN A 698 22.99 -3.74 18.01
C GLN A 698 23.66 -5.03 17.49
N MET A 699 23.11 -5.67 16.46
CA MET A 699 23.68 -6.91 15.89
C MET A 699 24.74 -6.62 14.82
N ALA A 700 25.98 -7.04 15.08
CA ALA A 700 27.12 -6.84 14.17
C ALA A 700 27.03 -7.65 12.86
N THR A 701 26.55 -8.89 12.92
CA THR A 701 26.36 -9.78 11.77
C THR A 701 24.98 -10.41 11.88
N ILE A 702 24.16 -10.25 10.85
CA ILE A 702 22.73 -10.53 10.96
C ILE A 702 22.37 -11.74 10.11
N SER A 703 22.09 -12.87 10.77
CA SER A 703 21.70 -14.09 10.07
C SER A 703 20.27 -13.99 9.53
N LEU A 704 20.04 -14.57 8.35
CA LEU A 704 18.71 -14.64 7.71
C LEU A 704 17.63 -15.18 8.66
N LYS A 705 17.99 -16.14 9.51
CA LYS A 705 17.13 -16.76 10.52
C LYS A 705 16.67 -15.75 11.59
N GLN A 706 17.58 -14.90 12.06
CA GLN A 706 17.26 -13.86 13.05
C GLN A 706 16.39 -12.75 12.44
N ILE A 707 16.65 -12.31 11.20
CA ILE A 707 15.78 -11.34 10.49
C ILE A 707 14.37 -11.90 10.36
N SER A 708 14.24 -13.13 9.87
CA SER A 708 12.96 -13.81 9.70
C SER A 708 12.20 -13.88 11.02
N PHE A 709 12.88 -14.25 12.11
CA PHE A 709 12.28 -14.33 13.43
C PHE A 709 11.79 -12.98 13.96
N PHE A 710 12.63 -11.94 13.95
CA PHE A 710 12.22 -10.61 14.41
C PHE A 710 11.10 -10.02 13.55
N THR A 711 11.15 -10.21 12.23
CA THR A 711 10.12 -9.73 11.30
C THR A 711 8.77 -10.41 11.56
N LEU A 712 8.77 -11.73 11.79
CA LEU A 712 7.58 -12.49 12.15
C LEU A 712 7.01 -12.05 13.52
N TYR A 713 7.86 -11.85 14.52
CA TYR A 713 7.42 -11.42 15.85
C TYR A 713 6.82 -9.99 15.84
N MET A 714 7.43 -9.09 15.07
CA MET A 714 6.90 -7.73 14.82
C MET A 714 5.55 -7.78 14.10
N SER A 715 5.41 -8.64 13.07
CA SER A 715 4.15 -8.73 12.29
C SER A 715 3.00 -9.27 13.13
N VAL A 716 3.24 -10.22 14.03
CA VAL A 716 2.24 -10.73 15.00
C VAL A 716 1.68 -9.60 15.87
N LYS A 717 2.55 -8.77 16.47
CA LYS A 717 2.11 -7.68 17.38
C LYS A 717 1.36 -6.57 16.63
N LEU A 718 1.76 -6.27 15.40
CA LEU A 718 1.06 -5.30 14.55
C LEU A 718 -0.29 -5.85 14.06
N LEU A 719 -0.37 -7.11 13.64
CA LEU A 719 -1.61 -7.79 13.26
C LEU A 719 -2.61 -7.80 14.43
N GLN A 720 -2.15 -8.13 15.64
CA GLN A 720 -2.98 -8.06 16.85
C GLN A 720 -3.57 -6.66 17.05
N THR A 721 -2.74 -5.62 16.99
CA THR A 721 -3.18 -4.22 17.18
C THR A 721 -4.15 -3.78 16.08
N TRP A 722 -3.93 -4.23 14.84
CA TRP A 722 -4.76 -3.91 13.70
C TRP A 722 -6.17 -4.52 13.78
N ILE A 723 -6.32 -5.75 14.28
CA ILE A 723 -7.64 -6.40 14.48
C ILE A 723 -8.55 -5.55 15.39
N TYR A 724 -8.02 -5.06 16.51
CA TYR A 724 -8.75 -4.18 17.43
C TYR A 724 -9.12 -2.84 16.80
N ALA A 725 -8.14 -2.18 16.15
CA ALA A 725 -8.35 -0.89 15.50
C ALA A 725 -9.37 -0.94 14.35
N LEU A 726 -9.33 -2.00 13.54
CA LEU A 726 -10.23 -2.21 12.41
C LEU A 726 -11.68 -2.44 12.88
N ALA A 727 -11.87 -3.24 13.95
CA ALA A 727 -13.19 -3.51 14.51
C ALA A 727 -13.90 -2.22 14.97
N GLY A 728 -13.24 -1.39 15.77
CA GLY A 728 -13.81 -0.13 16.26
C GLY A 728 -14.13 0.86 15.14
N THR A 729 -13.25 0.98 14.14
CA THR A 729 -13.50 1.79 12.95
C THR A 729 -14.72 1.30 12.14
N ILE A 730 -14.88 -0.01 11.93
CA ILE A 730 -16.03 -0.53 11.19
C ILE A 730 -17.33 -0.36 11.99
N ILE A 731 -17.34 -0.62 13.31
CA ILE A 731 -18.51 -0.39 14.17
C ILE A 731 -18.98 1.06 14.07
N THR A 732 -18.07 2.03 14.21
CA THR A 732 -18.39 3.46 14.03
C THR A 732 -18.97 3.75 12.64
N THR A 733 -18.39 3.16 11.59
CA THR A 733 -18.84 3.36 10.20
C THR A 733 -20.24 2.79 9.97
N GLU A 734 -20.57 1.60 10.50
CA GLU A 734 -21.91 1.03 10.36
C GLU A 734 -22.96 1.77 11.20
N CYS A 735 -22.60 2.34 12.36
CA CYS A 735 -23.49 3.25 13.09
C CYS A 735 -23.82 4.51 12.26
N ASP A 736 -22.87 5.04 11.50
CA ASP A 736 -23.11 6.17 10.60
C ASP A 736 -23.89 5.76 9.34
N ASN A 737 -23.66 4.57 8.79
CA ASN A 737 -24.49 4.01 7.71
C ASN A 737 -25.95 3.84 8.16
N PHE A 738 -26.19 3.25 9.33
CA PHE A 738 -27.54 3.10 9.90
C PHE A 738 -28.27 4.45 10.01
N ARG A 739 -27.60 5.50 10.50
CA ARG A 739 -28.18 6.86 10.54
C ARG A 739 -28.53 7.39 9.15
N ASN A 740 -27.70 7.12 8.13
CA ASN A 740 -27.98 7.53 6.75
C ASN A 740 -29.17 6.75 6.16
N ASP A 741 -29.29 5.44 6.43
CA ASP A 741 -30.41 4.62 5.97
C ASP A 741 -31.72 4.96 6.70
N VAL A 742 -31.67 5.31 8.00
CA VAL A 742 -32.79 5.91 8.76
C VAL A 742 -33.26 7.21 8.10
N TYR A 743 -32.34 8.11 7.76
CA TYR A 743 -32.66 9.36 7.06
C TYR A 743 -33.21 9.13 5.65
N GLY A 744 -32.72 8.09 4.96
CA GLY A 744 -33.15 7.69 3.61
C GLY A 744 -34.47 6.92 3.56
N THR A 745 -35.09 6.60 4.70
CA THR A 745 -36.51 6.21 4.72
C THR A 745 -37.35 7.39 4.26
N ARG A 746 -38.38 7.18 3.43
CA ARG A 746 -39.18 8.27 2.82
C ARG A 746 -40.20 8.84 3.82
N TRP A 747 -39.75 9.18 5.02
CA TRP A 747 -40.57 9.62 6.15
C TRP A 747 -41.25 10.97 5.88
N GLU A 748 -40.63 11.83 5.07
CA GLU A 748 -41.18 13.09 4.57
C GLU A 748 -42.45 12.89 3.72
N ASN A 749 -42.52 11.77 3.00
CA ASN A 749 -43.65 11.39 2.16
C ASN A 749 -44.73 10.56 2.90
N SER A 750 -44.56 10.30 4.20
CA SER A 750 -45.47 9.44 4.98
C SER A 750 -46.83 10.06 5.31
N GLY A 751 -46.99 11.37 5.15
CA GLY A 751 -48.20 12.13 5.55
C GLY A 751 -48.44 12.26 7.06
N LYS A 752 -47.78 11.44 7.90
CA LYS A 752 -48.00 11.34 9.35
C LYS A 752 -47.03 12.21 10.14
N LYS A 753 -47.54 13.11 10.99
CA LYS A 753 -46.69 13.94 11.88
C LYS A 753 -45.84 13.10 12.84
N SER A 754 -46.32 11.94 13.32
CA SER A 754 -45.56 11.08 14.25
C SER A 754 -44.29 10.49 13.64
N ALA A 755 -44.30 10.15 12.35
CA ALA A 755 -43.15 9.57 11.65
C ALA A 755 -41.92 10.49 11.69
N GLY A 756 -42.11 11.79 11.45
CA GLY A 756 -41.03 12.78 11.51
C GLY A 756 -40.42 12.94 12.90
N TYR A 757 -41.23 12.87 13.97
CA TYR A 757 -40.71 12.89 15.35
C TYR A 757 -39.93 11.61 15.67
N HIS A 758 -40.45 10.43 15.33
CA HIS A 758 -39.78 9.16 15.59
C HIS A 758 -38.42 9.05 14.86
N VAL A 759 -38.36 9.43 13.58
CA VAL A 759 -37.10 9.46 12.82
C VAL A 759 -36.12 10.50 13.39
N SER A 760 -36.60 11.69 13.77
CA SER A 760 -35.75 12.72 14.39
C SER A 760 -35.11 12.23 15.69
N ILE A 761 -35.86 11.53 16.55
CA ILE A 761 -35.34 10.97 17.81
C ILE A 761 -34.24 9.94 17.56
N ILE A 762 -34.38 9.09 16.53
CA ILE A 762 -33.34 8.12 16.14
C ILE A 762 -32.11 8.85 15.59
N LEU A 763 -32.28 9.87 14.73
CA LEU A 763 -31.18 10.65 14.15
C LEU A 763 -30.42 11.51 15.18
N MET A 764 -31.08 11.92 16.27
CA MET A 764 -30.43 12.61 17.40
C MET A 764 -29.44 11.72 18.17
N GLN A 765 -29.50 10.39 18.03
CA GLN A 765 -28.57 9.49 18.70
C GLN A 765 -27.15 9.61 18.12
N ARG A 766 -26.16 9.90 18.97
CA ARG A 766 -24.74 9.99 18.56
C ARG A 766 -24.24 8.60 18.13
N SER A 767 -23.44 8.57 17.05
CA SER A 767 -22.74 7.37 16.60
C SER A 767 -21.84 6.81 17.71
N ILE A 768 -21.76 5.48 17.80
CA ILE A 768 -20.96 4.82 18.82
C ILE A 768 -19.48 4.83 18.41
N TYR A 769 -18.62 5.28 19.32
CA TYR A 769 -17.17 5.21 19.20
C TYR A 769 -16.65 4.41 20.38
N LEU A 770 -16.07 3.24 20.13
CA LEU A 770 -15.44 2.44 21.20
C LEU A 770 -14.20 3.17 21.73
N LYS A 771 -14.02 3.23 23.05
CA LYS A 771 -12.84 3.85 23.69
C LYS A 771 -12.09 2.89 24.61
N ALA A 772 -10.77 2.87 24.52
CA ALA A 772 -9.94 2.18 25.51
C ALA A 772 -9.92 3.00 26.81
N CYS A 773 -10.58 2.47 27.85
CA CYS A 773 -10.68 3.07 29.19
C CYS A 773 -11.17 4.54 29.19
N ASN A 774 -12.10 4.91 28.29
CA ASN A 774 -12.52 6.30 28.03
C ASN A 774 -11.43 7.28 27.53
N TYR A 775 -10.14 6.91 27.52
CA TYR A 775 -9.02 7.79 27.13
C TYR A 775 -8.81 7.88 25.62
N THR A 776 -8.64 6.75 24.93
CA THR A 776 -8.25 6.74 23.51
C THR A 776 -9.26 5.99 22.64
N PRO A 777 -9.75 6.56 21.52
CA PRO A 777 -10.70 5.88 20.64
C PRO A 777 -10.05 4.66 19.97
N ILE A 778 -10.72 3.51 20.04
CA ILE A 778 -10.31 2.26 19.39
C ILE A 778 -10.62 2.40 17.90
N SER A 779 -9.62 2.80 17.13
CA SER A 779 -9.76 3.13 15.71
C SER A 779 -8.42 2.96 14.98
N MET A 780 -8.43 3.06 13.66
CA MET A 780 -7.20 3.04 12.86
C MET A 780 -6.21 4.19 13.17
N ASN A 781 -6.67 5.28 13.81
CA ASN A 781 -5.80 6.32 14.37
C ASN A 781 -4.96 5.81 15.56
N LEU A 782 -5.45 4.82 16.32
CA LEU A 782 -4.70 4.18 17.41
C LEU A 782 -3.61 3.26 16.85
N PHE A 783 -3.91 2.46 15.83
CA PHE A 783 -2.93 1.60 15.16
C PHE A 783 -1.81 2.41 14.51
N THR A 784 -2.15 3.46 13.76
CA THR A 784 -1.15 4.39 13.24
C THR A 784 -0.38 5.03 14.40
N GLY A 785 -1.07 5.58 15.42
CA GLY A 785 -0.44 6.09 16.64
C GLY A 785 0.65 5.17 17.25
N VAL A 786 0.43 3.86 17.35
CA VAL A 786 1.44 2.89 17.83
C VAL A 786 2.65 2.77 16.91
N VAL A 787 2.44 2.72 15.59
CA VAL A 787 3.52 2.71 14.59
C VAL A 787 4.37 3.99 14.66
N LEU A 788 3.76 5.13 15.05
CA LEU A 788 4.39 6.44 15.11
C LEU A 788 4.98 6.77 16.51
N PHE A 789 4.45 6.22 17.61
CA PHE A 789 4.88 6.51 18.99
C PHE A 789 6.36 6.18 19.24
N LYS A 790 6.86 5.14 18.57
CA LYS A 790 8.28 4.74 18.49
C LYS A 790 9.24 5.92 18.28
N PHE A 791 8.80 6.95 17.58
CA PHE A 791 9.69 7.94 17.00
C PHE A 791 9.93 9.19 17.89
N HIS A 792 9.02 9.54 18.81
CA HIS A 792 9.09 10.84 19.50
C HIS A 792 9.92 10.88 20.81
N SER A 793 10.55 9.78 21.24
CA SER A 793 11.16 9.67 22.58
C SER A 793 12.56 10.31 22.70
N LYS A 794 12.59 11.63 22.92
CA LYS A 794 13.83 12.45 23.08
C LYS A 794 14.83 11.99 24.16
N LYS A 795 14.43 11.11 25.10
CA LYS A 795 15.30 10.67 26.20
C LYS A 795 16.38 9.65 25.77
N LEU A 796 16.15 8.87 24.71
CA LEU A 796 17.13 7.87 24.24
C LEU A 796 18.38 8.52 23.62
N PHE A 797 18.24 9.75 23.11
CA PHE A 797 19.31 10.52 22.45
C PHE A 797 20.50 10.78 23.40
N LYS A 798 20.26 11.09 24.68
CA LYS A 798 21.34 11.35 25.65
C LYS A 798 22.21 10.13 25.95
N VAL A 799 21.65 8.91 25.92
CA VAL A 799 22.42 7.66 26.11
C VAL A 799 23.27 7.35 24.87
N HIS A 800 22.77 7.74 23.70
CA HIS A 800 23.48 7.56 22.43
C HIS A 800 24.74 8.42 22.35
N THR A 801 24.67 9.72 22.72
CA THR A 801 25.84 10.62 22.74
C THR A 801 26.95 10.12 23.68
N ILE A 802 26.59 9.56 24.84
CA ILE A 802 27.56 8.99 25.81
C ILE A 802 28.27 7.77 25.20
N LEU A 803 27.56 6.94 24.43
CA LEU A 803 28.13 5.79 23.71
C LEU A 803 29.02 6.19 22.52
N VAL A 804 28.71 7.29 21.81
CA VAL A 804 29.55 7.82 20.72
C VAL A 804 30.87 8.34 21.26
N ASN A 805 30.87 9.12 22.36
CA ASN A 805 32.09 9.59 23.02
C ASN A 805 32.97 8.43 23.54
N PHE A 806 32.38 7.28 23.88
CA PHE A 806 33.12 6.07 24.24
C PHE A 806 33.69 5.33 23.01
N HIS A 807 33.03 5.45 21.85
CA HIS A 807 33.44 4.80 20.60
C HIS A 807 34.59 5.55 19.90
N GLU A 808 34.56 6.89 19.90
CA GLU A 808 35.63 7.74 19.37
C GLU A 808 36.98 7.44 20.05
N LYS A 809 36.94 7.20 21.37
CA LYS A 809 38.11 6.77 22.16
C LYS A 809 38.66 5.39 21.79
N SER A 810 37.86 4.54 21.15
CA SER A 810 38.25 3.19 20.67
C SER A 810 38.73 3.18 19.21
N LEU A 811 38.51 4.24 18.43
CA LEU A 811 38.93 4.35 17.03
C LEU A 811 40.40 4.79 16.86
N ASN A 812 41.00 5.37 17.90
CA ASN A 812 42.43 5.69 17.95
C ASN A 812 43.34 4.48 18.27
N ASP A 813 42.77 3.30 18.58
CA ASP A 813 43.55 2.08 18.79
C ASP A 813 43.65 1.28 17.47
N ASN A 814 44.85 1.26 16.89
CA ASN A 814 45.11 0.67 15.58
C ASN A 814 44.80 -0.83 15.50
N ASN A 815 44.75 -1.55 16.63
CA ASN A 815 44.47 -2.98 16.67
C ASN A 815 42.98 -3.33 16.41
N LEU A 816 42.06 -2.39 16.62
CA LEU A 816 40.61 -2.62 16.52
C LEU A 816 39.99 -2.18 15.17
N ARG A 817 40.76 -1.48 14.35
CA ARG A 817 40.32 -0.86 13.09
C ARG A 817 39.75 -1.83 12.03
N PRO A 818 40.33 -3.04 11.80
CA PRO A 818 39.79 -3.98 10.81
C PRO A 818 38.39 -4.48 11.18
N LEU A 819 38.17 -4.75 12.48
CA LEU A 819 36.92 -5.26 13.03
C LEU A 819 35.76 -4.24 12.97
N ALA A 820 36.08 -2.95 12.89
CA ALA A 820 35.11 -1.87 12.72
C ALA A 820 34.65 -1.74 11.25
N LEU A 821 35.57 -1.86 10.30
CA LEU A 821 35.26 -1.79 8.86
C LEU A 821 34.37 -2.96 8.38
N GLU A 822 34.59 -4.16 8.90
CA GLU A 822 33.78 -5.33 8.56
C GLU A 822 32.31 -5.16 9.01
N LYS A 823 32.08 -4.62 10.23
CA LYS A 823 30.75 -4.32 10.77
C LYS A 823 29.95 -3.31 9.93
N LEU A 824 30.61 -2.35 9.28
CA LEU A 824 29.94 -1.35 8.44
C LEU A 824 29.26 -1.97 7.20
N SER A 825 29.82 -3.07 6.69
CA SER A 825 29.30 -3.75 5.48
C SER A 825 27.96 -4.44 5.72
N GLY A 826 27.80 -5.12 6.86
CA GLY A 826 26.56 -5.79 7.26
C GLY A 826 25.40 -4.82 7.48
N PHE A 827 25.69 -3.61 7.99
CA PHE A 827 24.67 -2.60 8.27
C PHE A 827 24.02 -2.02 7.01
N ARG A 828 24.75 -1.88 5.89
CA ARG A 828 24.19 -1.46 4.60
C ARG A 828 23.18 -2.48 4.04
N ILE A 829 23.51 -3.77 4.13
CA ILE A 829 22.65 -4.87 3.65
C ILE A 829 21.36 -4.93 4.50
N LEU A 830 21.50 -4.75 5.82
CA LEU A 830 20.37 -4.69 6.75
C LEU A 830 19.35 -3.59 6.39
N THR A 831 19.81 -2.37 6.05
CA THR A 831 18.90 -1.26 5.71
C THR A 831 18.10 -1.49 4.42
N GLN A 832 18.67 -2.14 3.41
CA GLN A 832 17.92 -2.52 2.20
C GLN A 832 16.91 -3.62 2.48
N ILE A 833 17.21 -4.56 3.38
CA ILE A 833 16.30 -5.67 3.74
C ILE A 833 15.17 -5.21 4.66
N LEU A 834 15.43 -4.34 5.66
CA LEU A 834 14.35 -3.78 6.48
C LEU A 834 13.41 -2.89 5.68
N SER A 835 13.93 -2.12 4.71
CA SER A 835 13.10 -1.36 3.76
C SER A 835 12.17 -2.26 2.96
N THR A 836 12.65 -3.39 2.44
CA THR A 836 11.84 -4.31 1.63
C THR A 836 10.93 -5.21 2.47
N CYS A 837 11.33 -5.63 3.67
CA CYS A 837 10.50 -6.42 4.58
C CYS A 837 9.38 -5.59 5.23
N VAL A 838 9.62 -4.32 5.56
CA VAL A 838 8.54 -3.40 5.99
C VAL A 838 7.60 -3.13 4.82
N LEU A 839 8.09 -2.94 3.59
CA LEU A 839 7.24 -2.91 2.41
C LEU A 839 6.42 -4.21 2.24
N PHE A 840 7.03 -5.40 2.36
CA PHE A 840 6.33 -6.68 2.19
C PHE A 840 5.27 -6.93 3.28
N GLY A 841 5.57 -6.64 4.54
CA GLY A 841 4.61 -6.74 5.64
C GLY A 841 3.46 -5.74 5.53
N CYS A 842 3.76 -4.50 5.15
CA CYS A 842 2.73 -3.51 4.83
C CYS A 842 1.93 -3.92 3.58
N VAL A 843 2.56 -4.45 2.53
CA VAL A 843 1.87 -4.89 1.31
C VAL A 843 0.91 -6.05 1.62
N PHE A 844 1.33 -7.07 2.36
CA PHE A 844 0.44 -8.19 2.71
C PHE A 844 -0.72 -7.78 3.64
N CYS A 845 -0.48 -6.95 4.66
CA CYS A 845 -1.53 -6.57 5.60
C CYS A 845 -2.41 -5.40 5.12
N ILE A 846 -1.91 -4.55 4.21
CA ILE A 846 -2.62 -3.33 3.78
C ILE A 846 -3.19 -3.48 2.37
N VAL A 847 -2.51 -4.08 1.39
CA VAL A 847 -2.97 -4.03 -0.02
C VAL A 847 -4.25 -4.81 -0.27
N GLY A 848 -4.47 -5.96 0.38
CA GLY A 848 -5.75 -6.68 0.30
C GLY A 848 -6.94 -5.82 0.76
N PRO A 849 -6.91 -5.27 1.99
CA PRO A 849 -7.92 -4.33 2.48
C PRO A 849 -7.99 -3.00 1.71
N LEU A 850 -6.86 -2.46 1.22
CA LEU A 850 -6.86 -1.18 0.49
C LEU A 850 -7.48 -1.32 -0.90
N LEU A 851 -7.25 -2.44 -1.60
CA LEU A 851 -7.93 -2.77 -2.86
C LEU A 851 -9.44 -2.98 -2.63
N PHE A 852 -9.82 -3.59 -1.50
CA PHE A 852 -11.22 -3.70 -1.09
C PHE A 852 -11.86 -2.34 -0.72
N CYS A 853 -11.11 -1.40 -0.14
CA CYS A 853 -11.60 -0.06 0.17
C CYS A 853 -11.65 0.87 -1.05
N LEU A 854 -10.71 0.75 -1.99
CA LEU A 854 -10.69 1.52 -3.24
C LEU A 854 -11.88 1.15 -4.15
N SER A 855 -12.37 -0.08 -4.10
CA SER A 855 -13.60 -0.47 -4.81
C SER A 855 -14.85 0.24 -4.24
N GLN A 856 -14.92 0.42 -2.92
CA GLN A 856 -16.02 1.11 -2.23
C GLN A 856 -16.00 2.64 -2.45
N ILE A 857 -14.82 3.27 -2.39
CA ILE A 857 -14.67 4.72 -2.62
C ILE A 857 -15.15 5.11 -4.03
N ARG A 858 -14.84 4.29 -5.03
CA ARG A 858 -15.20 4.55 -6.43
C ARG A 858 -16.71 4.58 -6.68
N GLN A 859 -17.49 3.89 -5.84
CA GLN A 859 -18.95 3.83 -5.96
C GLN A 859 -19.64 5.13 -5.48
N LYS A 860 -19.04 5.87 -4.53
CA LYS A 860 -19.55 7.17 -4.04
C LYS A 860 -18.99 8.39 -4.76
N VAL A 861 -17.76 8.33 -5.30
CA VAL A 861 -17.16 9.46 -6.02
C VAL A 861 -17.89 9.81 -7.33
N LYS A 862 -18.52 8.82 -8.00
CA LYS A 862 -19.29 9.06 -9.24
C LYS A 862 -20.44 10.07 -9.10
N THR A 863 -20.96 10.30 -7.89
CA THR A 863 -22.14 11.15 -7.65
C THR A 863 -21.79 12.63 -7.42
N LEU A 864 -20.54 12.97 -7.06
CA LEU A 864 -20.17 14.35 -6.69
C LEU A 864 -19.62 15.21 -7.85
N THR A 865 -19.22 14.59 -8.95
CA THR A 865 -18.48 15.26 -10.06
C THR A 865 -19.32 16.17 -10.98
N TYR A 866 -20.58 16.46 -10.64
CA TYR A 866 -21.55 17.11 -11.54
C TYR A 866 -21.80 18.61 -11.29
N ILE A 867 -21.15 19.24 -10.30
CA ILE A 867 -21.66 20.51 -9.72
C ILE A 867 -20.79 21.76 -9.90
N LEU A 868 -19.48 21.69 -10.21
CA LEU A 868 -18.60 22.89 -10.22
C LEU A 868 -17.70 23.04 -11.48
N PRO A 869 -17.75 24.17 -12.19
CA PRO A 869 -16.87 24.49 -13.32
C PRO A 869 -15.56 25.16 -12.88
N THR A 870 -14.55 25.17 -13.77
CA THR A 870 -13.23 25.80 -13.54
C THR A 870 -12.97 26.95 -14.53
N PRO A 871 -12.47 28.12 -14.09
CA PRO A 871 -11.97 29.20 -14.96
C PRO A 871 -10.44 29.18 -15.11
N ALA A 872 -9.90 29.91 -16.11
CA ALA A 872 -8.50 29.82 -16.56
C ALA A 872 -7.81 31.20 -16.81
N ALA A 873 -6.46 31.22 -16.75
CA ALA A 873 -5.50 32.18 -17.38
C ALA A 873 -5.42 33.66 -16.88
N TYR A 874 -4.35 34.45 -17.09
CA TYR A 874 -2.99 34.14 -17.63
C TYR A 874 -1.76 34.83 -16.93
N PRO A 875 -1.27 36.08 -17.23
CA PRO A 875 0.20 36.30 -17.21
C PRO A 875 0.78 37.64 -16.65
N TRP A 876 2.09 37.67 -16.28
CA TRP A 876 3.07 38.78 -16.54
C TRP A 876 4.52 38.37 -16.15
N HIS A 877 5.52 39.18 -16.50
CA HIS A 877 6.85 38.69 -16.91
C HIS A 877 7.99 39.73 -16.76
N THR A 878 9.12 39.40 -16.12
CA THR A 878 10.55 39.60 -16.56
C THR A 878 11.60 39.67 -15.42
N ARG A 879 12.77 39.06 -15.70
CA ARG A 879 14.14 39.25 -15.12
C ARG A 879 14.33 39.59 -13.62
N ASP A 880 14.45 38.55 -12.79
CA ASP A 880 15.73 38.12 -12.18
C ASP A 880 15.50 36.93 -11.21
N GLY A 881 15.68 35.70 -11.72
CA GLY A 881 14.89 34.54 -11.27
C GLY A 881 15.48 33.62 -10.19
N GLY A 882 16.61 33.95 -9.56
CA GLY A 882 17.27 33.06 -8.59
C GLY A 882 16.69 33.16 -7.17
N TYR A 883 16.42 34.40 -6.74
CA TYR A 883 15.72 34.71 -5.49
C TYR A 883 14.20 34.66 -5.65
N LEU A 884 13.69 34.65 -6.89
CA LEU A 884 12.27 34.76 -7.13
C LEU A 884 11.49 33.47 -6.82
N TYR A 885 12.01 32.25 -6.86
CA TYR A 885 11.14 31.08 -6.56
C TYR A 885 10.67 30.99 -5.09
N ALA A 886 11.50 31.39 -4.14
CA ALA A 886 11.07 31.53 -2.75
C ALA A 886 10.12 32.74 -2.61
N LEU A 887 10.43 33.85 -3.28
CA LEU A 887 9.59 35.05 -3.27
C LEU A 887 8.26 34.85 -4.00
N THR A 888 8.14 34.04 -5.07
CA THR A 888 6.90 33.77 -5.80
C THR A 888 5.99 32.85 -5.01
N TYR A 889 6.52 31.92 -4.21
CA TYR A 889 5.69 31.15 -3.27
C TYR A 889 5.34 31.93 -2.00
N ILE A 890 6.21 32.83 -1.53
CA ILE A 890 5.85 33.81 -0.49
C ILE A 890 4.84 34.83 -1.04
N TYR A 891 4.93 35.20 -2.32
CA TYR A 891 4.04 36.14 -3.02
C TYR A 891 2.76 35.46 -3.50
N GLU A 892 2.71 34.15 -3.71
CA GLU A 892 1.46 33.40 -3.86
C GLU A 892 0.78 33.20 -2.51
N ALA A 893 1.54 32.98 -1.42
CA ALA A 893 0.99 33.10 -0.07
C ALA A 893 0.51 34.53 0.21
N TYR A 894 1.25 35.56 -0.22
CA TYR A 894 0.88 36.97 -0.10
C TYR A 894 -0.29 37.33 -1.01
N ASN A 895 -0.44 36.70 -2.18
CA ASN A 895 -1.56 36.88 -3.10
C ASN A 895 -2.79 36.13 -2.61
N VAL A 896 -2.67 34.98 -1.94
CA VAL A 896 -3.79 34.38 -1.20
C VAL A 896 -4.18 35.29 -0.02
N ILE A 897 -3.21 35.88 0.69
CA ILE A 897 -3.45 36.88 1.74
C ILE A 897 -4.03 38.20 1.19
N ALA A 898 -3.69 38.60 -0.04
CA ALA A 898 -4.16 39.82 -0.70
C ALA A 898 -5.46 39.63 -1.48
N ILE A 899 -5.77 38.41 -1.93
CA ILE A 899 -7.11 38.01 -2.39
C ILE A 899 -8.04 37.94 -1.19
N VAL A 900 -7.59 37.36 -0.05
CA VAL A 900 -8.30 37.49 1.24
C VAL A 900 -8.34 38.95 1.71
N GLY A 901 -7.35 39.77 1.37
CA GLY A 901 -7.29 41.20 1.65
C GLY A 901 -8.29 42.01 0.82
N GLN A 902 -8.43 41.71 -0.47
CA GLN A 902 -9.39 42.34 -1.37
C GLN A 902 -10.82 41.84 -1.12
N LEU A 903 -11.00 40.56 -0.78
CA LEU A 903 -12.25 40.04 -0.23
C LEU A 903 -12.57 40.69 1.12
N ARG A 904 -11.57 40.99 1.96
CA ARG A 904 -11.74 41.80 3.19
C ARG A 904 -12.04 43.27 2.92
N VAL A 905 -11.59 43.85 1.81
CA VAL A 905 -11.99 45.21 1.40
C VAL A 905 -13.41 45.22 0.83
N LEU A 906 -13.82 44.17 0.10
CA LEU A 906 -15.20 43.95 -0.32
C LEU A 906 -16.13 43.74 0.89
N ASP A 907 -15.70 42.94 1.86
CA ASP A 907 -16.36 42.69 3.15
C ASP A 907 -16.35 43.93 4.05
N TYR A 908 -15.29 44.75 4.05
CA TYR A 908 -15.24 46.06 4.75
C TYR A 908 -16.19 47.09 4.12
N GLN A 909 -16.29 47.12 2.78
CA GLN A 909 -17.27 47.96 2.08
C GLN A 909 -18.71 47.45 2.25
N MET A 910 -18.93 46.14 2.38
CA MET A 910 -20.25 45.57 2.70
C MET A 910 -20.62 45.74 4.19
N ARG A 911 -19.67 45.68 5.13
CA ARG A 911 -19.88 45.93 6.58
C ARG A 911 -20.16 47.39 6.94
N ASN A 912 -19.94 48.34 6.03
CA ASN A 912 -20.41 49.72 6.22
C ASN A 912 -21.95 49.84 6.20
N LEU A 913 -22.67 48.75 5.90
CA LEU A 913 -24.07 48.59 6.24
C LEU A 913 -24.19 47.64 7.46
N LYS A 914 -24.26 48.27 8.66
CA LYS A 914 -24.82 47.80 9.96
C LYS A 914 -25.30 46.33 10.02
N LEU A 915 -24.97 45.50 11.03
CA LEU A 915 -24.48 45.71 12.40
C LEU A 915 -23.88 44.38 12.96
N SER A 916 -23.28 44.43 14.15
CA SER A 916 -22.64 43.40 15.04
C SER A 916 -23.17 41.94 14.99
N ASP A 917 -22.47 40.85 15.40
CA ASP A 917 -21.33 40.53 16.29
C ASP A 917 -20.66 39.20 15.83
N SER A 918 -19.46 38.72 16.22
CA SER A 918 -18.43 39.17 17.18
C SER A 918 -17.01 38.84 16.66
N PRO A 919 -15.94 39.61 16.99
CA PRO A 919 -14.60 39.39 16.41
C PRO A 919 -13.78 38.22 17.01
N MET A 920 -14.21 37.64 18.13
CA MET A 920 -13.41 36.71 18.95
C MET A 920 -13.20 35.33 18.31
N GLU A 921 -14.18 34.76 17.60
CA GLU A 921 -14.00 33.46 16.91
C GLU A 921 -12.92 33.56 15.81
N VAL A 922 -12.93 34.64 15.02
CA VAL A 922 -11.94 34.87 13.96
C VAL A 922 -10.53 35.03 14.52
N VAL A 923 -10.36 35.76 15.64
CA VAL A 923 -9.05 35.89 16.30
C VAL A 923 -8.57 34.54 16.84
N ARG A 924 -9.46 33.73 17.42
CA ARG A 924 -9.11 32.36 17.88
C ARG A 924 -8.65 31.47 16.73
N GLU A 925 -9.39 31.48 15.63
CA GLU A 925 -9.07 30.70 14.42
C GLU A 925 -7.72 31.15 13.79
N TRP A 926 -7.45 32.46 13.78
CA TRP A 926 -6.16 33.01 13.36
C TRP A 926 -5.02 32.60 14.30
N VAL A 927 -5.23 32.65 15.61
CA VAL A 927 -4.23 32.21 16.61
C VAL A 927 -3.91 30.73 16.46
N GLU A 928 -4.89 29.86 16.20
CA GLU A 928 -4.64 28.44 15.94
C GLU A 928 -3.84 28.22 14.63
N LYS A 929 -4.24 28.84 13.53
CA LYS A 929 -3.52 28.78 12.24
C LYS A 929 -2.07 29.28 12.39
N PHE A 930 -1.85 30.37 13.13
CA PHE A 930 -0.52 30.94 13.39
C PHE A 930 0.31 30.07 14.35
N LEU A 931 -0.32 29.43 15.35
CA LEU A 931 0.34 28.49 16.26
C LEU A 931 0.79 27.22 15.53
N VAL A 932 0.00 26.71 14.58
CA VAL A 932 0.40 25.60 13.70
C VAL A 932 1.61 26.00 12.85
N LEU A 933 1.56 27.16 12.18
CA LEU A 933 2.69 27.65 11.39
C LEU A 933 3.95 27.85 12.26
N ARG A 934 3.82 28.44 13.45
CA ARG A 934 4.91 28.66 14.42
C ARG A 934 5.48 27.35 14.96
N ARG A 935 4.66 26.30 15.14
CA ARG A 935 5.12 24.95 15.49
C ARG A 935 5.88 24.32 14.32
N CYS A 936 5.38 24.41 13.09
CA CYS A 936 6.08 23.95 11.88
C CYS A 936 7.43 24.67 11.70
N CYS A 937 7.48 25.99 11.86
CA CYS A 937 8.73 26.75 11.81
C CYS A 937 9.72 26.31 12.89
N LYS A 938 9.30 26.19 14.17
CA LYS A 938 10.16 25.66 15.25
C LYS A 938 10.62 24.22 15.03
N VAL A 939 9.88 23.44 14.26
CA VAL A 939 10.21 22.05 13.90
C VAL A 939 11.23 22.01 12.75
N LEU A 940 11.02 22.81 11.70
CA LEU A 940 11.99 23.02 10.62
C LEU A 940 13.31 23.57 11.18
N GLN A 941 13.26 24.58 12.04
CA GLN A 941 14.42 25.18 12.72
C GLN A 941 15.20 24.18 13.61
N ARG A 942 14.58 23.06 14.00
CA ARG A 942 15.22 21.96 14.74
C ARG A 942 15.78 20.85 13.84
N MET A 943 15.14 20.55 12.70
CA MET A 943 15.72 19.67 11.69
C MET A 943 16.91 20.32 10.98
N TYR A 944 16.90 21.65 10.88
CA TYR A 944 17.91 22.46 10.19
C TYR A 944 18.68 23.35 11.17
N GLY A 945 19.06 22.81 12.33
CA GLY A 945 20.04 23.46 13.22
C GLY A 945 21.40 23.67 12.51
N PRO A 946 22.36 24.38 13.14
CA PRO A 946 23.61 24.77 12.48
C PRO A 946 24.54 23.58 12.22
N VAL A 947 24.27 22.83 11.15
CA VAL A 947 25.14 21.76 10.65
C VAL A 947 26.28 22.38 9.85
N SER A 948 27.39 22.65 10.54
CA SER A 948 28.65 23.07 9.93
C SER A 948 29.15 22.00 8.96
N GLY A 949 29.06 22.25 7.65
CA GLY A 949 29.59 21.36 6.61
C GLY A 949 28.70 21.17 5.36
N ILE A 950 27.45 21.62 5.36
CA ILE A 950 26.54 21.47 4.21
C ILE A 950 26.60 22.71 3.32
N SER A 951 26.85 22.53 2.01
CA SER A 951 26.81 23.63 1.05
C SER A 951 25.39 24.20 0.89
N ILE A 952 25.29 25.54 0.84
CA ILE A 952 24.03 26.30 0.78
C ILE A 952 23.04 25.74 -0.26
N GLY A 953 23.52 25.36 -1.45
CA GLY A 953 22.67 24.77 -2.49
C GLY A 953 22.03 23.42 -2.12
N ARG A 954 22.72 22.56 -1.37
CA ARG A 954 22.13 21.28 -0.89
C ARG A 954 21.10 21.52 0.21
N TYR A 955 21.39 22.45 1.12
CA TYR A 955 20.48 22.86 2.17
C TYR A 955 19.17 23.42 1.59
N LEU A 956 19.27 24.33 0.60
CA LEU A 956 18.12 24.87 -0.14
C LEU A 956 17.31 23.78 -0.87
N LEU A 957 17.96 22.78 -1.45
CA LEU A 957 17.29 21.71 -2.20
C LEU A 957 16.55 20.73 -1.26
N ILE A 958 17.14 20.38 -0.11
CA ILE A 958 16.48 19.57 0.93
C ILE A 958 15.32 20.36 1.56
N PHE A 959 15.52 21.65 1.85
CA PHE A 959 14.49 22.54 2.36
C PHE A 959 13.32 22.71 1.37
N GLY A 960 13.60 22.91 0.08
CA GLY A 960 12.58 23.00 -0.97
C GLY A 960 11.81 21.70 -1.20
N TYR A 961 12.50 20.55 -1.21
CA TYR A 961 11.84 19.24 -1.40
C TYR A 961 10.98 18.82 -0.19
N SER A 962 11.49 19.02 1.03
CA SER A 962 10.70 18.79 2.24
C SER A 962 9.55 19.79 2.36
N GLY A 963 9.79 21.07 2.06
CA GLY A 963 8.78 22.13 2.04
C GLY A 963 7.64 21.85 1.07
N THR A 964 7.94 21.43 -0.17
CA THR A 964 6.90 21.06 -1.15
C THR A 964 6.11 19.81 -0.75
N LYS A 965 6.73 18.82 -0.09
CA LYS A 965 6.00 17.65 0.44
C LYS A 965 5.13 18.01 1.64
N ILE A 966 5.63 18.84 2.54
CA ILE A 966 4.86 19.44 3.65
C ILE A 966 3.68 20.23 3.09
N MET A 967 3.89 21.08 2.09
CA MET A 967 2.83 21.87 1.44
C MET A 967 1.79 20.98 0.75
N GLN A 968 2.20 19.89 0.09
CA GLN A 968 1.27 18.93 -0.51
C GLN A 968 0.37 18.26 0.54
N THR A 969 0.92 17.79 1.65
CA THR A 969 0.11 17.19 2.74
C THR A 969 -0.74 18.25 3.45
N TYR A 970 -0.24 19.47 3.60
CA TYR A 970 -0.99 20.62 4.14
C TYR A 970 -2.19 20.95 3.26
N LEU A 971 -2.04 21.04 1.93
CA LEU A 971 -3.13 21.40 1.01
C LEU A 971 -4.34 20.45 1.12
N TYR A 972 -4.12 19.13 1.11
CA TYR A 972 -5.23 18.17 1.30
C TYR A 972 -5.88 18.28 2.67
N SER A 973 -5.06 18.48 3.71
CA SER A 973 -5.51 18.55 5.10
C SER A 973 -6.24 19.85 5.41
N TRP A 974 -5.81 20.95 4.79
CA TRP A 974 -6.45 22.26 4.81
C TRP A 974 -7.77 22.22 4.04
N ALA A 975 -7.80 21.68 2.82
CA ALA A 975 -9.04 21.53 2.06
C ALA A 975 -10.08 20.66 2.80
N GLY A 976 -9.65 19.56 3.43
CA GLY A 976 -10.50 18.72 4.26
C GLY A 976 -11.02 19.45 5.51
N SER A 977 -10.16 20.17 6.24
CA SER A 977 -10.56 21.00 7.37
C SER A 977 -11.50 22.14 6.98
N THR A 978 -11.23 22.85 5.88
CA THR A 978 -12.07 23.95 5.37
C THR A 978 -13.46 23.42 4.99
N LEU A 979 -13.55 22.27 4.31
CA LEU A 979 -14.86 21.66 3.98
C LEU A 979 -15.68 21.35 5.25
N THR A 980 -15.03 20.87 6.31
CA THR A 980 -15.69 20.62 7.60
C THR A 980 -16.14 21.91 8.28
N VAL A 981 -15.31 22.96 8.28
CA VAL A 981 -15.66 24.27 8.84
C VAL A 981 -16.81 24.94 8.07
N GLU A 982 -16.75 24.96 6.73
CA GLU A 982 -17.82 25.52 5.90
C GLU A 982 -19.13 24.72 6.05
N SER A 983 -19.04 23.39 6.16
CA SER A 983 -20.22 22.56 6.43
C SER A 983 -20.82 22.82 7.82
N GLU A 984 -20.00 23.16 8.82
CA GLU A 984 -20.47 23.56 10.15
C GLU A 984 -21.01 24.99 10.16
N ALA A 985 -20.45 25.88 9.32
CA ALA A 985 -20.94 27.24 9.12
C ALA A 985 -22.34 27.27 8.49
N VAL A 986 -22.67 26.34 7.58
CA VAL A 986 -24.05 26.14 7.09
C VAL A 986 -24.99 25.78 8.24
N THR A 987 -24.59 24.85 9.12
CA THR A 987 -25.39 24.46 10.30
C THR A 987 -25.56 25.64 11.28
N LYS A 988 -24.50 26.40 11.58
CA LYS A 988 -24.56 27.64 12.39
C LYS A 988 -25.49 28.68 11.75
N SER A 989 -25.41 28.88 10.43
CA SER A 989 -26.22 29.87 9.70
C SER A 989 -27.71 29.54 9.77
N VAL A 990 -28.05 28.26 9.54
CA VAL A 990 -29.43 27.74 9.68
C VAL A 990 -29.93 27.87 11.13
N TYR A 991 -29.05 27.73 12.12
CA TYR A 991 -29.40 27.92 13.54
C TYR A 991 -29.72 29.38 13.86
N SER A 992 -28.93 30.32 13.32
CA SER A 992 -29.10 31.77 13.52
C SER A 992 -30.26 32.42 12.76
N CYS A 993 -30.95 31.69 11.88
CA CYS A 993 -32.18 32.17 11.26
C CYS A 993 -33.29 32.36 12.32
N ASN A 994 -34.23 33.29 12.10
CA ASN A 994 -35.42 33.47 12.96
C ASN A 994 -36.48 32.34 12.79
N TRP A 995 -36.05 31.09 12.63
CA TRP A 995 -36.90 29.92 12.39
C TRP A 995 -37.84 29.63 13.56
N GLU A 996 -37.42 29.98 14.78
CA GLU A 996 -38.21 29.96 16.00
C GLU A 996 -39.50 30.80 15.92
N ARG A 997 -39.55 31.85 15.09
CA ARG A 997 -40.72 32.74 14.90
C ARG A 997 -41.62 32.32 13.73
N SER A 998 -41.25 31.31 12.94
CA SER A 998 -42.05 30.83 11.81
C SER A 998 -43.37 30.21 12.28
N ASN A 999 -44.52 30.63 11.75
CA ASN A 999 -45.82 29.96 12.01
C ASN A 999 -45.94 28.57 11.35
N SER A 1000 -45.01 28.17 10.47
CA SER A 1000 -45.04 26.86 9.80
C SER A 1000 -44.34 25.80 10.64
N GLN A 1001 -45.12 24.91 11.26
CA GLN A 1001 -44.60 23.77 12.02
C GLN A 1001 -43.73 22.84 11.14
N ARG A 1002 -44.10 22.62 9.87
CA ARG A 1002 -43.28 21.86 8.91
C ARG A 1002 -41.90 22.48 8.72
N LEU A 1003 -41.82 23.80 8.56
CA LEU A 1003 -40.55 24.51 8.39
C LEU A 1003 -39.64 24.35 9.62
N ARG A 1004 -40.20 24.49 10.84
CA ARG A 1004 -39.44 24.28 12.08
C ARG A 1004 -38.89 22.86 12.19
N THR A 1005 -39.68 21.85 11.86
CA THR A 1005 -39.22 20.44 11.86
C THR A 1005 -38.12 20.20 10.83
N SER A 1006 -38.27 20.70 9.59
CA SER A 1006 -37.22 20.60 8.56
C SER A 1006 -35.92 21.28 8.97
N ILE A 1007 -35.99 22.45 9.62
CA ILE A 1007 -34.81 23.17 10.10
C ILE A 1007 -34.11 22.42 11.25
N LEU A 1008 -34.86 21.89 12.22
CA LEU A 1008 -34.32 20.99 13.26
C LEU A 1008 -33.64 19.74 12.68
N ILE A 1009 -34.11 19.24 11.54
CA ILE A 1009 -33.53 18.07 10.84
C ILE A 1009 -32.25 18.43 10.06
N ILE A 1010 -32.13 19.66 9.56
CA ILE A 1010 -30.86 20.19 9.02
C ILE A 1010 -29.85 20.41 10.15
N LEU A 1011 -30.31 20.89 11.30
CA LEU A 1011 -29.49 21.16 12.50
C LEU A 1011 -28.96 19.90 13.22
N THR A 1012 -29.52 18.72 12.93
CA THR A 1012 -29.09 17.44 13.51
C THR A 1012 -28.11 16.65 12.61
N GLN A 1013 -27.79 17.19 11.42
CA GLN A 1013 -26.76 16.64 10.53
C GLN A 1013 -25.35 16.83 11.11
N LYS A 1014 -24.47 15.86 10.87
CA LYS A 1014 -23.04 16.02 11.14
C LYS A 1014 -22.41 16.90 10.03
N PRO A 1015 -21.41 17.75 10.34
CA PRO A 1015 -20.67 18.43 9.30
C PRO A 1015 -19.94 17.44 8.39
N LEU A 1016 -19.76 17.82 7.12
CA LEU A 1016 -19.10 17.01 6.10
C LEU A 1016 -17.59 16.88 6.43
N VAL A 1017 -17.20 15.69 6.87
CA VAL A 1017 -15.78 15.35 7.12
C VAL A 1017 -15.30 14.32 6.11
N ILE A 1018 -14.20 14.61 5.43
CA ILE A 1018 -13.58 13.66 4.50
C ILE A 1018 -12.80 12.61 5.30
N VAL A 1019 -13.18 11.34 5.17
CA VAL A 1019 -12.51 10.21 5.84
C VAL A 1019 -11.72 9.37 4.83
N ALA A 1020 -10.40 9.42 4.90
CA ALA A 1020 -9.52 8.57 4.10
C ALA A 1020 -9.73 7.09 4.48
N ALA A 1021 -10.20 6.30 3.52
CA ALA A 1021 -10.49 4.86 3.65
C ALA A 1021 -11.43 4.49 4.82
N GLY A 1022 -12.26 5.42 5.31
CA GLY A 1022 -13.04 5.24 6.55
C GLY A 1022 -12.19 5.18 7.83
N CYS A 1023 -10.87 5.35 7.73
CA CYS A 1023 -9.90 5.07 8.78
C CYS A 1023 -9.35 6.32 9.48
N VAL A 1024 -9.14 7.41 8.72
CA VAL A 1024 -8.46 8.63 9.19
C VAL A 1024 -9.18 9.87 8.65
N TYR A 1025 -9.49 10.85 9.49
CA TYR A 1025 -10.04 12.13 9.04
C TYR A 1025 -8.96 12.93 8.31
N ILE A 1026 -9.29 13.47 7.12
CA ILE A 1026 -8.40 14.37 6.38
C ILE A 1026 -8.55 15.77 6.99
N SER A 1027 -7.74 16.06 8.00
CA SER A 1027 -7.74 17.33 8.73
C SER A 1027 -6.32 17.81 9.01
N LEU A 1028 -6.18 19.08 9.43
CA LEU A 1028 -4.91 19.65 9.87
C LEU A 1028 -4.21 18.85 10.99
N ASP A 1029 -4.95 18.10 11.81
CA ASP A 1029 -4.36 17.17 12.80
C ASP A 1029 -3.64 15.99 12.15
N MET A 1030 -4.18 15.43 11.06
CA MET A 1030 -3.52 14.37 10.28
C MET A 1030 -2.21 14.88 9.66
N PHE A 1031 -2.21 16.11 9.15
CA PHE A 1031 -0.99 16.79 8.70
C PHE A 1031 0.04 16.94 9.83
N LEU A 1032 -0.39 17.42 11.00
CA LEU A 1032 0.48 17.56 12.17
C LEU A 1032 1.05 16.21 12.65
N MET A 1033 0.25 15.14 12.69
CA MET A 1033 0.73 13.78 13.00
C MET A 1033 1.77 13.31 11.98
N THR A 1034 1.51 13.51 10.68
CA THR A 1034 2.42 13.12 9.60
C THR A 1034 3.76 13.84 9.72
N LEU A 1035 3.73 15.15 9.98
CA LEU A 1035 4.92 16.00 10.06
C LEU A 1035 5.74 15.69 11.32
N ASN A 1036 5.09 15.53 12.49
CA ASN A 1036 5.75 15.10 13.72
C ASN A 1036 6.43 13.73 13.56
N THR A 1037 5.82 12.83 12.77
CA THR A 1037 6.43 11.53 12.48
C THR A 1037 7.66 11.67 11.59
N ALA A 1038 7.58 12.41 10.48
CA ALA A 1038 8.69 12.59 9.53
C ALA A 1038 9.94 13.17 10.22
N VAL A 1039 9.76 14.19 11.06
CA VAL A 1039 10.81 14.82 11.89
C VAL A 1039 11.48 13.81 12.81
N SER A 1040 10.70 12.87 13.32
CA SER A 1040 11.18 11.89 14.27
C SER A 1040 11.90 10.72 13.57
N TYR A 1041 11.51 10.36 12.35
CA TYR A 1041 12.34 9.54 11.45
C TYR A 1041 13.66 10.24 11.10
N PHE A 1042 13.64 11.56 10.86
CA PHE A 1042 14.84 12.34 10.59
C PHE A 1042 15.83 12.30 11.77
N PHE A 1043 15.39 12.51 13.01
CA PHE A 1043 16.28 12.37 14.18
C PHE A 1043 16.79 10.93 14.39
N LEU A 1044 16.02 9.90 14.03
CA LEU A 1044 16.51 8.52 14.03
C LEU A 1044 17.60 8.31 12.98
N LEU A 1045 17.45 8.89 11.79
CA LEU A 1045 18.46 8.84 10.73
C LEU A 1045 19.72 9.62 11.10
N GLN A 1046 19.57 10.80 11.72
CA GLN A 1046 20.70 11.60 12.22
C GLN A 1046 21.49 10.84 13.29
N THR A 1047 20.84 10.13 14.22
CA THR A 1047 21.53 9.24 15.17
C THR A 1047 22.16 8.00 14.52
N PHE A 1048 21.78 7.62 13.30
CA PHE A 1048 22.54 6.63 12.53
C PHE A 1048 23.73 7.26 11.78
N GLU A 1049 23.63 8.52 11.38
CA GLU A 1049 24.71 9.27 10.72
C GLU A 1049 25.83 9.66 11.71
N GLU A 1050 25.49 10.16 12.91
CA GLU A 1050 26.41 10.40 14.04
C GLU A 1050 27.09 9.13 14.61
N LYS A 1051 26.71 7.94 14.11
CA LYS A 1051 27.34 6.65 14.39
C LYS A 1051 28.13 6.07 13.21
N ALA A 1052 28.05 6.73 12.05
CA ALA A 1052 28.68 6.31 10.80
C ALA A 1052 29.78 7.28 10.35
N SER A 1053 29.74 8.53 10.83
CA SER A 1053 30.90 9.42 11.00
C SER A 1053 31.74 8.97 12.20
#